data_AF-A0A069D414-F1
#
_entry.id   AF-A0A069D414-F1
#
_cell.length_a   1.000
_cell.length_b   1.000
_cell.length_c   1.000
_cell.angle_alpha   90.00
_cell.angle_beta   90.00
_cell.angle_gamma   90.00
#
_symmetry.space_group_name_H-M   'P 1'
#
loop_
_entity.id
_entity.type
_entity.pdbx_description
1 polymer ?
#
loop_
_entity_poly.entity_id
_entity_poly.type
_entity_poly.pdbx_seq_one_letter_code
_entity_poly.pdbx_strand_id
1 'polypeptide(L)'
;MRQQRCGYNPFLKDSCHVHDGYIVHHPTKTGQHIDVRGGWHDATDYLQYTTTSANAIYQMMFAYQQNPEAFADAYNEAGLKGSNGIPDIVDEIRWGLDWLNRMNPEKGEFYNQIADDRDHTGMRLPNKDLVDYGYGPGKGRPVYYCSGEKQVRGKFTNATTGIASTTGKFASCFALGATIMRKYDPAFADALAIKAHDAYQSGMEKPGACQTASVLSPYIYEEDNWTDDMELAAAELFLTTKHNQFLEQAIEYGRKEPVTPWMGADSAKHYQWYPFMNMGHYRLASTANQRVSNEFIRNMRSGIQRVYEKAKEDPFLFGIPGVWCSNNLTAAMLTQCRLYREVTGDLTYEEMEASLRDWLFGCNPWGTSMIADLPLWGDYPSQPHSSYYTARLGNTSGGLVDGPVYATIFKGLRGVHLDGGESYERFQPESLVYHDDTHDYSTNEPTMDGTASLTYYLSALQKDGIKSGHTLSNKNTFINGGIIRTDTTSKQITLIFTADDKADGAADIREILRKEKIKGSFFFTGRFYRTFPEVVSLLRNDGHYLGAHSNAHPLYCSWEKRDSTLISREEFEKDLLANYELMNQAGIAYTDAPYFVPPYEHYNAEIASWAKSMGIQLINFTPGSGTNADYTTPEMKNYKSSETIYKQVLSKEKEKGLNGYIILIHLGTDDKRTDKFYKNGMRKMISKLRKEGYVFTGLAEALNR
;
A
#
# COMPACT_ATOMS: atom_id res chain seq x y z
N MET A 1 8.85 1.11 1.06
CA MET A 1 10.06 0.71 0.29
C MET A 1 10.80 1.88 -0.35
N ARG A 2 10.31 2.54 -1.40
CA ARG A 2 11.08 3.60 -2.12
C ARG A 2 11.63 4.73 -1.24
N GLN A 3 10.88 5.16 -0.22
CA GLN A 3 11.33 6.20 0.72
C GLN A 3 12.53 5.76 1.57
N GLN A 4 12.74 4.45 1.73
CA GLN A 4 13.84 3.88 2.47
C GLN A 4 15.08 3.63 1.61
N ARG A 5 15.08 3.94 0.30
CA ARG A 5 16.25 3.67 -0.55
C ARG A 5 17.49 4.43 -0.04
N CYS A 6 18.57 3.69 0.20
CA CYS A 6 19.91 4.21 0.49
C CYS A 6 20.72 4.34 -0.81
N GLY A 7 21.58 5.35 -0.94
CA GLY A 7 22.06 5.79 -2.26
C GLY A 7 21.08 6.79 -2.85
N TYR A 8 20.63 6.60 -4.09
CA TYR A 8 19.61 7.49 -4.68
C TYR A 8 18.24 7.28 -4.03
N ASN A 9 17.71 8.32 -3.40
CA ASN A 9 16.42 8.30 -2.74
C ASN A 9 15.39 9.12 -3.54
N PRO A 10 14.37 8.50 -4.16
CA PRO A 10 13.41 9.21 -5.01
C PRO A 10 12.47 10.14 -4.25
N PHE A 11 12.28 9.92 -2.94
CA PHE A 11 11.46 10.78 -2.10
C PHE A 11 12.14 12.13 -1.84
N LEU A 12 13.44 12.08 -1.51
CA LEU A 12 14.27 13.27 -1.35
C LEU A 12 14.73 13.87 -2.68
N LYS A 13 14.72 13.06 -3.76
CA LYS A 13 15.34 13.36 -5.07
C LYS A 13 16.81 13.71 -4.95
N ASP A 14 17.49 13.04 -4.03
CA ASP A 14 18.90 13.26 -3.68
C ASP A 14 19.55 11.94 -3.27
N SER A 15 20.87 11.94 -3.11
CA SER A 15 21.63 10.76 -2.70
C SER A 15 22.12 10.84 -1.26
N CYS A 16 22.23 9.68 -0.61
CA CYS A 16 22.77 9.52 0.73
C CYS A 16 23.83 8.42 0.76
N HIS A 17 24.68 8.43 1.79
CA HIS A 17 25.68 7.38 2.05
C HIS A 17 26.54 7.00 0.82
N VAL A 18 26.89 7.99 -0.02
CA VAL A 18 27.62 7.80 -1.28
C VAL A 18 29.07 7.32 -1.13
N HIS A 19 29.54 7.20 0.11
CA HIS A 19 30.91 6.81 0.49
C HIS A 19 30.97 5.44 1.17
N ASP A 20 29.89 4.67 1.17
CA ASP A 20 29.97 3.30 1.67
C ASP A 20 30.93 2.45 0.84
N GLY A 21 31.84 1.72 1.48
CA GLY A 21 32.08 1.54 2.91
C GLY A 21 33.43 0.87 3.20
N TYR A 22 33.71 0.53 4.45
CA TYR A 22 35.00 -0.02 4.89
C TYR A 22 34.84 -1.36 5.62
N ILE A 23 35.56 -2.37 5.16
CA ILE A 23 35.46 -3.74 5.67
C ILE A 23 35.95 -3.83 7.12
N VAL A 24 35.19 -4.52 7.97
CA VAL A 24 35.60 -4.89 9.34
C VAL A 24 35.49 -6.40 9.56
N HIS A 25 36.39 -6.93 10.41
CA HIS A 25 36.47 -8.35 10.80
C HIS A 25 36.81 -9.36 9.69
N HIS A 26 37.09 -8.91 8.46
CA HIS A 26 37.63 -9.80 7.43
C HIS A 26 39.09 -10.19 7.75
N PRO A 27 39.49 -11.47 7.62
CA PRO A 27 40.83 -11.96 7.97
C PRO A 27 41.98 -11.21 7.30
N THR A 28 41.81 -10.78 6.05
CA THR A 28 42.86 -10.15 5.23
C THR A 28 42.49 -8.79 4.62
N LYS A 29 41.22 -8.36 4.75
CA LYS A 29 40.67 -7.18 4.05
C LYS A 29 40.16 -6.10 4.99
N THR A 30 40.27 -6.29 6.31
CA THR A 30 39.87 -5.27 7.29
C THR A 30 40.55 -3.94 6.98
N GLY A 31 39.77 -2.85 6.93
CA GLY A 31 40.19 -1.50 6.60
C GLY A 31 40.19 -1.17 5.09
N GLN A 32 40.02 -2.16 4.21
CA GLN A 32 39.87 -1.90 2.77
C GLN A 32 38.49 -1.31 2.46
N HIS A 33 38.44 -0.43 1.46
CA HIS A 33 37.19 0.12 0.95
C HIS A 33 36.46 -0.92 0.07
N ILE A 34 35.14 -1.01 0.18
CA ILE A 34 34.25 -1.86 -0.60
C ILE A 34 33.02 -1.05 -1.04
N ASP A 35 32.58 -1.17 -2.29
CA ASP A 35 31.35 -0.50 -2.75
C ASP A 35 30.13 -1.36 -2.43
N VAL A 36 29.41 -0.99 -1.37
CA VAL A 36 28.16 -1.62 -0.92
C VAL A 36 26.97 -0.65 -0.94
N ARG A 37 27.04 0.40 -1.78
CA ARG A 37 25.97 1.40 -1.92
C ARG A 37 24.67 0.76 -2.41
N GLY A 38 23.52 1.35 -2.09
CA GLY A 38 22.20 0.88 -2.51
C GLY A 38 21.40 0.29 -1.35
N GLY A 39 20.38 -0.52 -1.67
CA GLY A 39 19.55 -1.19 -0.67
C GLY A 39 18.63 -0.21 0.05
N TRP A 40 18.18 -0.59 1.24
CA TRP A 40 17.30 0.25 2.04
C TRP A 40 17.86 0.49 3.43
N HIS A 41 17.60 1.68 3.96
CA HIS A 41 17.62 1.95 5.40
C HIS A 41 16.62 1.03 6.07
N ASP A 42 17.04 0.40 7.16
CA ASP A 42 16.27 -0.66 7.81
C ASP A 42 14.98 -0.13 8.45
N ALA A 43 15.10 1.00 9.16
CA ALA A 43 14.01 1.71 9.79
C ALA A 43 14.26 3.23 9.71
N THR A 44 14.11 3.97 10.81
CA THR A 44 14.39 5.41 10.83
C THR A 44 15.86 5.74 11.06
N ASP A 45 16.61 4.79 11.62
CA ASP A 45 18.06 4.79 11.52
C ASP A 45 18.53 4.49 10.09
N TYR A 46 19.82 4.66 9.85
CA TYR A 46 20.42 4.41 8.54
C TYR A 46 21.20 3.11 8.47
N LEU A 47 21.00 2.21 9.44
CA LEU A 47 21.58 0.89 9.42
C LEU A 47 21.01 0.08 8.25
N GLN A 48 21.79 -0.88 7.76
CA GLN A 48 21.35 -1.80 6.71
C GLN A 48 21.79 -3.20 7.07
N TYR A 49 20.84 -4.11 7.21
CA TYR A 49 21.11 -5.50 7.55
C TYR A 49 20.78 -6.42 6.38
N THR A 50 21.68 -7.38 6.13
CA THR A 50 21.44 -8.42 5.13
C THR A 50 20.23 -9.27 5.51
N THR A 51 20.07 -9.58 6.79
CA THR A 51 18.97 -10.39 7.34
C THR A 51 17.59 -9.83 6.95
N THR A 52 17.30 -8.58 7.27
CA THR A 52 16.02 -7.90 6.96
C THR A 52 15.85 -7.62 5.48
N SER A 53 16.89 -7.09 4.83
CA SER A 53 16.86 -6.76 3.41
C SER A 53 16.62 -7.99 2.53
N ALA A 54 17.25 -9.12 2.85
CA ALA A 54 17.03 -10.36 2.11
C ALA A 54 15.58 -10.88 2.30
N ASN A 55 15.03 -10.84 3.51
CA ASN A 55 13.62 -11.18 3.72
C ASN A 55 12.69 -10.24 2.91
N ALA A 56 12.93 -8.93 2.94
CA ALA A 56 12.15 -7.97 2.17
C ALA A 56 12.19 -8.25 0.65
N ILE A 57 13.38 -8.55 0.11
CA ILE A 57 13.57 -8.96 -1.29
C ILE A 57 12.77 -10.23 -1.57
N TYR A 58 12.89 -11.25 -0.71
CA TYR A 58 12.20 -12.52 -0.88
C TYR A 58 10.68 -12.36 -0.85
N GLN A 59 10.13 -11.60 0.11
CA GLN A 59 8.69 -11.34 0.23
C GLN A 59 8.13 -10.64 -1.01
N MET A 60 8.80 -9.59 -1.50
CA MET A 60 8.39 -8.91 -2.73
C MET A 60 8.46 -9.81 -3.96
N MET A 61 9.53 -10.61 -4.08
CA MET A 61 9.68 -11.59 -5.16
C MET A 61 8.58 -12.64 -5.14
N PHE A 62 8.27 -13.17 -3.95
CA PHE A 62 7.22 -14.14 -3.75
C PHE A 62 5.84 -13.54 -4.08
N ALA A 63 5.55 -12.34 -3.61
CA ALA A 63 4.33 -11.60 -3.94
C ALA A 63 4.13 -11.45 -5.46
N TYR A 64 5.17 -10.99 -6.17
CA TYR A 64 5.12 -10.84 -7.62
C TYR A 64 4.99 -12.19 -8.35
N GLN A 65 5.68 -13.24 -7.88
CA GLN A 65 5.56 -14.59 -8.46
C GLN A 65 4.13 -15.14 -8.34
N GLN A 66 3.47 -14.93 -7.20
CA GLN A 66 2.13 -15.47 -6.96
C GLN A 66 1.02 -14.62 -7.59
N ASN A 67 1.18 -13.30 -7.61
CA ASN A 67 0.12 -12.33 -7.93
C ASN A 67 0.63 -11.22 -8.88
N PRO A 68 1.22 -11.55 -10.05
CA PRO A 68 1.82 -10.54 -10.93
C PRO A 68 0.82 -9.47 -11.41
N GLU A 69 -0.47 -9.81 -11.51
CA GLU A 69 -1.56 -8.92 -11.90
C GLU A 69 -1.88 -7.81 -10.90
N ALA A 70 -1.39 -7.91 -9.65
CA ALA A 70 -1.63 -6.92 -8.61
C ALA A 70 -0.71 -5.69 -8.73
N PHE A 71 0.32 -5.75 -9.58
CA PHE A 71 1.39 -4.75 -9.64
C PHE A 71 1.38 -3.99 -10.97
N ALA A 72 1.20 -2.68 -10.88
CA ALA A 72 1.21 -1.76 -12.02
C ALA A 72 2.63 -1.29 -12.37
N ASP A 73 2.74 -0.59 -13.50
CA ASP A 73 3.95 0.12 -13.98
C ASP A 73 3.61 1.62 -14.07
N ALA A 74 3.93 2.36 -13.01
CA ALA A 74 3.64 3.78 -12.87
C ALA A 74 4.89 4.61 -12.55
N TYR A 75 5.99 3.95 -12.18
CA TYR A 75 7.25 4.56 -11.79
C TYR A 75 8.40 3.87 -12.54
N ASN A 76 9.48 4.61 -12.77
CA ASN A 76 10.66 4.08 -13.44
C ASN A 76 11.61 3.43 -12.42
N GLU A 77 12.70 2.85 -12.92
CA GLU A 77 13.75 2.19 -12.13
C GLU A 77 14.31 3.05 -10.98
N ALA A 78 14.39 4.37 -11.18
CA ALA A 78 14.87 5.32 -10.17
C ALA A 78 13.82 5.60 -9.08
N GLY A 79 12.59 5.10 -9.22
CA GLY A 79 11.46 5.34 -8.33
C GLY A 79 10.73 6.67 -8.58
N LEU A 80 10.97 7.31 -9.73
CA LEU A 80 10.31 8.55 -10.14
C LEU A 80 9.06 8.25 -10.98
N LYS A 81 8.07 9.15 -10.97
CA LYS A 81 6.83 8.97 -11.76
C LYS A 81 7.15 8.85 -13.26
N GLY A 82 6.52 7.87 -13.91
CA GLY A 82 6.63 7.56 -15.33
C GLY A 82 6.96 6.10 -15.55
N SER A 83 6.21 5.41 -16.40
CA SER A 83 6.37 3.98 -16.68
C SER A 83 7.63 3.66 -17.47
N ASN A 84 8.25 2.50 -17.23
CA ASN A 84 9.42 2.01 -17.99
C ASN A 84 9.19 0.64 -18.69
N GLY A 85 7.98 0.08 -18.61
CA GLY A 85 7.66 -1.24 -19.13
C GLY A 85 7.95 -2.39 -18.16
N ILE A 86 8.35 -2.10 -16.92
CA ILE A 86 8.65 -3.06 -15.86
C ILE A 86 7.67 -2.79 -14.71
N PRO A 87 6.99 -3.80 -14.14
CA PRO A 87 6.15 -3.58 -12.97
C PRO A 87 6.95 -2.97 -11.84
N ASP A 88 6.41 -1.96 -11.16
CA ASP A 88 7.09 -1.18 -10.14
C ASP A 88 7.76 -2.03 -9.04
N ILE A 89 7.12 -3.15 -8.66
CA ILE A 89 7.66 -4.06 -7.66
C ILE A 89 8.92 -4.78 -8.15
N VAL A 90 9.03 -5.06 -9.45
CA VAL A 90 10.19 -5.71 -10.06
C VAL A 90 11.39 -4.75 -10.08
N ASP A 91 11.16 -3.46 -10.31
CA ASP A 91 12.21 -2.45 -10.16
C ASP A 91 12.71 -2.35 -8.71
N GLU A 92 11.82 -2.44 -7.73
CA GLU A 92 12.20 -2.45 -6.31
C GLU A 92 12.92 -3.75 -5.90
N ILE A 93 12.49 -4.91 -6.42
CA ILE A 93 13.20 -6.18 -6.28
C ILE A 93 14.62 -6.07 -6.85
N ARG A 94 14.75 -5.49 -8.04
CA ARG A 94 16.06 -5.29 -8.69
C ARG A 94 16.97 -4.42 -7.83
N TRP A 95 16.45 -3.32 -7.28
CA TRP A 95 17.19 -2.45 -6.38
C TRP A 95 17.79 -3.21 -5.18
N GLY A 96 16.99 -4.06 -4.54
CA GLY A 96 17.44 -4.91 -3.44
C GLY A 96 18.44 -5.99 -3.87
N LEU A 97 18.18 -6.69 -4.98
CA LEU A 97 19.08 -7.73 -5.50
C LEU A 97 20.43 -7.16 -5.92
N ASP A 98 20.48 -5.95 -6.49
CA ASP A 98 21.74 -5.27 -6.82
C ASP A 98 22.57 -5.00 -5.57
N TRP A 99 21.92 -4.56 -4.47
CA TRP A 99 22.59 -4.36 -3.19
C TRP A 99 23.04 -5.67 -2.56
N LEU A 100 22.17 -6.69 -2.52
CA LEU A 100 22.52 -8.01 -2.01
C LEU A 100 23.69 -8.62 -2.80
N ASN A 101 23.72 -8.43 -4.12
CA ASN A 101 24.84 -8.86 -4.96
C ASN A 101 26.18 -8.15 -4.61
N ARG A 102 26.14 -6.90 -4.14
CA ARG A 102 27.33 -6.17 -3.63
C ARG A 102 27.76 -6.65 -2.24
N MET A 103 26.83 -7.10 -1.42
CA MET A 103 27.08 -7.71 -0.10
C MET A 103 27.66 -9.14 -0.20
N ASN A 104 27.74 -9.70 -1.41
CA ASN A 104 28.49 -10.91 -1.73
C ASN A 104 29.43 -10.66 -2.93
N PRO A 105 30.53 -9.88 -2.77
CA PRO A 105 31.31 -9.39 -3.92
C PRO A 105 32.02 -10.50 -4.70
N GLU A 106 32.41 -11.57 -4.02
CA GLU A 106 33.06 -12.72 -4.63
C GLU A 106 32.69 -14.02 -3.92
N LYS A 107 33.09 -15.14 -4.51
CA LYS A 107 32.81 -16.49 -4.02
C LYS A 107 33.26 -16.65 -2.56
N GLY A 108 32.36 -17.08 -1.68
CA GLY A 108 32.67 -17.32 -0.27
C GLY A 108 32.84 -16.06 0.61
N GLU A 109 32.62 -14.85 0.07
CA GLU A 109 32.70 -13.60 0.83
C GLU A 109 31.31 -12.98 1.01
N PHE A 110 30.87 -12.85 2.26
CA PHE A 110 29.54 -12.33 2.60
C PHE A 110 29.65 -11.28 3.71
N TYR A 111 28.75 -10.30 3.66
CA TYR A 111 28.64 -9.24 4.65
C TYR A 111 27.25 -9.24 5.31
N ASN A 112 27.20 -9.00 6.62
CA ASN A 112 25.98 -9.11 7.42
C ASN A 112 25.27 -7.77 7.63
N GLN A 113 26.02 -6.67 7.70
CA GLN A 113 25.46 -5.33 7.92
C GLN A 113 26.40 -4.22 7.44
N ILE A 114 25.82 -3.04 7.24
CA ILE A 114 26.50 -1.75 7.08
C ILE A 114 26.14 -0.89 8.30
N ALA A 115 27.14 -0.16 8.82
CA ALA A 115 27.05 0.65 10.02
C ALA A 115 26.80 -0.15 11.31
N ASP A 116 26.67 0.57 12.43
CA ASP A 116 26.36 0.04 13.77
C ASP A 116 25.71 1.14 14.61
N ASP A 117 25.30 0.82 15.84
CA ASP A 117 24.52 1.68 16.75
C ASP A 117 25.12 3.08 17.07
N ARG A 118 26.33 3.41 16.59
CA ARG A 118 26.78 4.81 16.50
C ARG A 118 25.87 5.66 15.59
N ASP A 119 25.11 5.04 14.70
CA ASP A 119 24.10 5.69 13.87
C ASP A 119 22.99 6.36 14.68
N HIS A 120 22.74 5.91 15.91
CA HIS A 120 21.66 6.41 16.78
C HIS A 120 21.99 7.78 17.41
N THR A 121 22.62 8.65 16.63
CA THR A 121 22.96 10.03 16.99
C THR A 121 21.90 11.00 16.43
N GLY A 122 20.71 10.97 17.04
CA GLY A 122 19.62 11.91 16.77
C GLY A 122 18.94 11.79 15.40
N MET A 123 17.75 12.39 15.30
CA MET A 123 16.97 12.46 14.06
C MET A 123 17.63 13.41 13.06
N ARG A 124 17.87 12.92 11.84
CA ARG A 124 18.50 13.68 10.75
C ARG A 124 18.07 13.08 9.43
N LEU A 125 18.07 13.83 8.33
CA LEU A 125 17.79 13.25 7.00
C LEU A 125 18.99 12.41 6.51
N PRO A 126 18.78 11.37 5.69
CA PRO A 126 19.88 10.47 5.29
C PRO A 126 20.91 11.18 4.40
N ASN A 127 20.49 12.12 3.55
CA ASN A 127 21.39 12.94 2.74
C ASN A 127 22.15 14.01 3.55
N LYS A 128 21.84 14.15 4.85
CA LYS A 128 22.50 15.04 5.80
C LYS A 128 23.19 14.27 6.93
N ASP A 129 23.32 12.95 6.79
CA ASP A 129 23.97 12.12 7.78
C ASP A 129 25.49 12.40 7.79
N LEU A 130 25.97 12.88 8.93
CA LEU A 130 27.38 13.21 9.18
C LEU A 130 28.00 12.35 10.28
N VAL A 131 27.36 11.25 10.69
CA VAL A 131 27.92 10.34 11.70
C VAL A 131 29.31 9.86 11.26
N ASP A 132 30.27 9.93 12.19
CA ASP A 132 31.65 9.54 11.94
C ASP A 132 31.95 8.21 12.63
N TYR A 133 32.25 7.20 11.82
CA TYR A 133 32.60 5.86 12.28
C TYR A 133 34.12 5.65 12.48
N GLY A 134 34.91 6.72 12.34
CA GLY A 134 36.38 6.72 12.37
C GLY A 134 37.03 6.98 11.00
N TYR A 135 36.25 7.43 10.02
CA TYR A 135 36.69 7.66 8.63
C TYR A 135 36.50 9.14 8.19
N GLY A 136 35.98 9.98 9.09
CA GLY A 136 35.63 11.38 8.85
C GLY A 136 34.11 11.59 8.81
N PRO A 137 33.60 12.81 9.10
CA PRO A 137 32.17 13.09 9.13
C PRO A 137 31.46 12.76 7.82
N GLY A 138 30.51 11.81 7.85
CA GLY A 138 29.79 11.33 6.66
C GLY A 138 30.68 10.63 5.62
N LYS A 139 31.89 10.20 5.99
CA LYS A 139 32.88 9.60 5.08
C LYS A 139 32.98 8.09 5.28
N GLY A 140 31.91 7.38 4.92
CA GLY A 140 31.88 5.92 4.86
C GLY A 140 31.57 5.25 6.20
N ARG A 141 31.09 4.00 6.10
CA ARG A 141 30.52 3.25 7.22
C ARG A 141 31.16 1.86 7.31
N PRO A 142 31.26 1.26 8.50
CA PRO A 142 31.81 -0.09 8.66
C PRO A 142 30.91 -1.13 8.00
N VAL A 143 31.51 -2.11 7.33
CA VAL A 143 30.81 -3.21 6.65
C VAL A 143 31.27 -4.52 7.27
N TYR A 144 30.37 -5.20 7.98
CA TYR A 144 30.74 -6.33 8.83
C TYR A 144 30.75 -7.64 8.07
N TYR A 145 31.93 -8.27 8.00
CA TYR A 145 32.12 -9.57 7.38
C TYR A 145 31.41 -10.69 8.15
N CYS A 146 30.81 -11.64 7.45
CA CYS A 146 30.27 -12.88 8.02
C CYS A 146 31.42 -13.85 8.36
N SER A 147 32.03 -13.66 9.52
CA SER A 147 33.14 -14.50 10.00
C SER A 147 32.73 -15.92 10.41
N GLY A 148 31.47 -16.10 10.84
CA GLY A 148 30.99 -17.33 11.48
C GLY A 148 31.39 -17.47 12.96
N GLU A 149 32.21 -16.55 13.46
CA GLU A 149 32.68 -16.48 14.84
C GLU A 149 32.09 -15.27 15.57
N LYS A 150 32.11 -15.32 16.90
CA LYS A 150 31.69 -14.21 17.76
C LYS A 150 32.49 -12.94 17.46
N GLN A 151 31.80 -11.83 17.28
CA GLN A 151 32.40 -10.53 17.03
C GLN A 151 32.41 -9.69 18.31
N VAL A 152 33.60 -9.28 18.74
CA VAL A 152 33.82 -8.41 19.90
C VAL A 152 33.97 -6.96 19.44
N ARG A 153 33.19 -6.05 20.02
CA ARG A 153 33.15 -4.63 19.67
C ARG A 153 33.04 -3.78 20.94
N GLY A 154 34.04 -2.95 21.18
CA GLY A 154 34.14 -2.23 22.45
C GLY A 154 34.14 -3.21 23.63
N LYS A 155 33.09 -3.17 24.45
CA LYS A 155 32.89 -4.09 25.60
C LYS A 155 31.82 -5.16 25.36
N PHE A 156 31.20 -5.18 24.18
CA PHE A 156 30.10 -6.08 23.85
C PHE A 156 30.58 -7.20 22.91
N THR A 157 29.84 -8.30 22.89
CA THR A 157 30.14 -9.47 22.06
C THR A 157 28.83 -10.12 21.66
N ASN A 158 28.67 -10.44 20.38
CA ASN A 158 27.50 -11.19 19.90
C ASN A 158 27.66 -12.70 20.14
N ALA A 159 26.61 -13.46 19.83
CA ALA A 159 26.55 -14.91 19.99
C ALA A 159 26.55 -15.65 18.65
N THR A 160 27.18 -15.09 17.61
CA THR A 160 27.36 -15.75 16.31
C THR A 160 27.98 -17.15 16.47
N THR A 161 27.40 -18.13 15.77
CA THR A 161 27.81 -19.55 15.78
C THR A 161 28.12 -20.10 14.38
N GLY A 162 27.78 -19.36 13.33
CA GLY A 162 28.01 -19.75 11.94
C GLY A 162 27.58 -18.65 10.98
N ILE A 163 27.46 -18.97 9.69
CA ILE A 163 27.01 -18.02 8.66
C ILE A 163 25.75 -18.47 7.93
N ALA A 164 25.24 -19.66 8.24
CA ALA A 164 24.17 -20.31 7.51
C ALA A 164 22.86 -19.51 7.51
N SER A 165 22.53 -18.79 8.60
CA SER A 165 21.33 -17.94 8.62
C SER A 165 21.41 -16.81 7.60
N THR A 166 22.60 -16.23 7.40
CA THR A 166 22.80 -15.16 6.42
C THR A 166 22.96 -15.72 5.01
N THR A 167 23.76 -16.79 4.82
CA THR A 167 24.02 -17.35 3.49
C THR A 167 22.83 -18.13 2.92
N GLY A 168 21.98 -18.71 3.77
CA GLY A 168 20.69 -19.27 3.37
C GLY A 168 19.77 -18.20 2.76
N LYS A 169 19.70 -17.01 3.38
CA LYS A 169 18.97 -15.84 2.84
C LYS A 169 19.57 -15.35 1.51
N PHE A 170 20.89 -15.29 1.38
CA PHE A 170 21.53 -15.01 0.09
C PHE A 170 21.12 -16.04 -0.97
N ALA A 171 21.21 -17.34 -0.64
CA ALA A 171 20.94 -18.42 -1.57
C ALA A 171 19.48 -18.43 -2.05
N SER A 172 18.52 -18.29 -1.15
CA SER A 172 17.09 -18.26 -1.50
C SER A 172 16.75 -17.03 -2.34
N CYS A 173 17.24 -15.85 -1.98
CA CYS A 173 17.04 -14.63 -2.77
C CYS A 173 17.68 -14.72 -4.15
N PHE A 174 18.91 -15.23 -4.26
CA PHE A 174 19.59 -15.36 -5.54
C PHE A 174 18.94 -16.41 -6.45
N ALA A 175 18.47 -17.54 -5.89
CA ALA A 175 17.78 -18.57 -6.67
C ALA A 175 16.44 -18.07 -7.24
N LEU A 176 15.58 -17.48 -6.40
CA LEU A 176 14.30 -16.92 -6.86
C LEU A 176 14.51 -15.67 -7.73
N GLY A 177 15.49 -14.84 -7.37
CA GLY A 177 15.91 -13.66 -8.13
C GLY A 177 16.37 -14.00 -9.54
N ALA A 178 17.15 -15.07 -9.72
CA ALA A 178 17.53 -15.56 -11.04
C ALA A 178 16.31 -15.94 -11.90
N THR A 179 15.25 -16.47 -11.28
CA THR A 179 14.02 -16.84 -11.99
C THR A 179 13.25 -15.60 -12.44
N ILE A 180 13.04 -14.64 -11.54
CA ILE A 180 12.29 -13.41 -11.83
C ILE A 180 13.05 -12.52 -12.82
N MET A 181 14.35 -12.31 -12.59
CA MET A 181 15.18 -11.45 -13.42
C MET A 181 15.44 -12.01 -14.80
N ARG A 182 15.24 -13.31 -15.05
CA ARG A 182 15.45 -13.94 -16.36
C ARG A 182 14.74 -13.21 -17.51
N LYS A 183 13.55 -12.66 -17.25
CA LYS A 183 12.74 -11.92 -18.23
C LYS A 183 13.26 -10.50 -18.48
N TYR A 184 13.90 -9.88 -17.50
CA TYR A 184 14.22 -8.44 -17.49
C TYR A 184 15.72 -8.16 -17.69
N ASP A 185 16.57 -9.00 -17.12
CA ASP A 185 18.03 -8.98 -17.26
C ASP A 185 18.59 -10.40 -17.18
N PRO A 186 18.69 -11.11 -18.33
CA PRO A 186 19.19 -12.48 -18.37
C PRO A 186 20.63 -12.64 -17.86
N ALA A 187 21.50 -11.65 -18.10
CA ALA A 187 22.90 -11.72 -17.69
C ALA A 187 23.04 -11.61 -16.18
N PHE A 188 22.28 -10.71 -15.56
CA PHE A 188 22.20 -10.63 -14.10
C PHE A 188 21.59 -11.90 -13.51
N ALA A 189 20.53 -12.45 -14.13
CA ALA A 189 19.95 -13.71 -13.70
C ALA A 189 20.95 -14.89 -13.70
N ASP A 190 21.82 -14.98 -14.70
CA ASP A 190 22.89 -15.99 -14.74
C ASP A 190 23.90 -15.81 -13.60
N ALA A 191 24.30 -14.56 -13.32
CA ALA A 191 25.19 -14.26 -12.19
C ALA A 191 24.55 -14.65 -10.85
N LEU A 192 23.27 -14.34 -10.64
CA LEU A 192 22.54 -14.73 -9.44
C LEU A 192 22.44 -16.25 -9.29
N ALA A 193 22.16 -16.99 -10.37
CA ALA A 193 22.07 -18.45 -10.31
C ALA A 193 23.38 -19.10 -9.83
N ILE A 194 24.53 -18.60 -10.28
CA ILE A 194 25.84 -19.09 -9.83
C ILE A 194 26.05 -18.78 -8.33
N LYS A 195 25.74 -17.55 -7.92
CA LYS A 195 25.90 -17.11 -6.52
C LYS A 195 24.97 -17.84 -5.56
N ALA A 196 23.76 -18.21 -6.00
CA ALA A 196 22.82 -18.96 -5.18
C ALA A 196 23.41 -20.29 -4.70
N HIS A 197 24.05 -21.04 -5.61
CA HIS A 197 24.73 -22.28 -5.28
C HIS A 197 25.90 -22.08 -4.31
N ASP A 198 26.71 -21.04 -4.53
CA ASP A 198 27.88 -20.75 -3.69
C ASP A 198 27.49 -20.36 -2.26
N ALA A 199 26.49 -19.49 -2.12
CA ALA A 199 25.96 -19.09 -0.82
C ALA A 199 25.41 -20.29 -0.04
N TYR A 200 24.67 -21.18 -0.71
CA TYR A 200 24.15 -22.38 -0.08
C TYR A 200 25.27 -23.33 0.38
N GLN A 201 26.29 -23.57 -0.46
CA GLN A 201 27.45 -24.38 -0.05
C GLN A 201 28.18 -23.76 1.15
N SER A 202 28.38 -22.44 1.16
CA SER A 202 29.01 -21.74 2.28
C SER A 202 28.24 -21.91 3.60
N GLY A 203 26.90 -21.93 3.53
CA GLY A 203 26.06 -22.21 4.70
C GLY A 203 26.17 -23.65 5.19
N MET A 204 26.25 -24.62 4.28
CA MET A 204 26.48 -26.03 4.63
C MET A 204 27.84 -26.25 5.30
N GLU A 205 28.88 -25.55 4.84
CA GLU A 205 30.25 -25.65 5.38
C GLU A 205 30.40 -25.01 6.76
N LYS A 206 29.58 -24.00 7.08
CA LYS A 206 29.64 -23.22 8.33
C LYS A 206 28.24 -23.04 8.95
N PRO A 207 27.63 -24.13 9.45
CA PRO A 207 26.30 -24.10 10.04
C PRO A 207 26.27 -23.22 11.29
N GLY A 208 25.13 -22.58 11.55
CA GLY A 208 24.94 -21.68 12.70
C GLY A 208 24.40 -20.31 12.29
N ALA A 209 24.00 -19.53 13.30
CA ALA A 209 23.42 -18.21 13.12
C ALA A 209 24.49 -17.11 13.13
N CYS A 210 24.34 -16.12 12.25
CA CYS A 210 25.16 -14.91 12.22
C CYS A 210 24.38 -13.70 12.75
N GLN A 211 24.75 -13.25 13.94
CA GLN A 211 24.14 -12.08 14.58
C GLN A 211 24.78 -10.78 14.09
N THR A 212 24.04 -9.69 14.25
CA THR A 212 24.58 -8.35 13.99
C THR A 212 25.58 -7.94 15.07
N ALA A 213 26.23 -6.81 14.87
CA ALA A 213 27.24 -6.25 15.76
C ALA A 213 26.85 -4.83 16.18
N SER A 214 27.20 -4.48 17.42
CA SER A 214 26.99 -3.16 18.03
C SER A 214 28.26 -2.68 18.73
N VAL A 215 28.40 -1.39 19.00
CA VAL A 215 29.57 -0.76 19.64
C VAL A 215 29.21 -0.07 20.95
N LEU A 216 28.08 0.65 21.00
CA LEU A 216 27.71 1.52 22.14
C LEU A 216 26.77 0.84 23.14
N SER A 217 25.99 -0.14 22.68
CA SER A 217 24.95 -0.83 23.43
C SER A 217 25.02 -2.34 23.25
N PRO A 218 24.41 -3.15 24.14
CA PRO A 218 24.35 -4.60 23.97
C PRO A 218 23.30 -5.05 22.93
N TYR A 219 22.56 -4.12 22.33
CA TYR A 219 21.44 -4.42 21.46
C TYR A 219 21.92 -4.78 20.05
N ILE A 220 21.40 -5.89 19.54
CA ILE A 220 21.69 -6.46 18.22
C ILE A 220 20.44 -7.20 17.72
N TYR A 221 20.45 -7.65 16.47
CA TYR A 221 19.51 -8.64 15.97
C TYR A 221 20.03 -10.00 16.42
N GLU A 222 19.31 -10.59 17.36
CA GLU A 222 19.72 -11.77 18.11
C GLU A 222 19.28 -13.07 17.44
N GLU A 223 19.52 -13.17 16.12
CA GLU A 223 19.26 -14.41 15.39
C GLU A 223 20.00 -15.59 16.05
N ASP A 224 19.30 -16.68 16.29
CA ASP A 224 19.86 -17.91 16.89
C ASP A 224 19.39 -19.19 16.18
N ASN A 225 18.61 -19.04 15.12
CA ASN A 225 18.17 -20.05 14.18
C ASN A 225 18.80 -19.83 12.79
N TRP A 226 18.86 -20.89 12.01
CA TRP A 226 19.42 -20.89 10.66
C TRP A 226 18.84 -22.00 9.78
N THR A 227 18.04 -22.90 10.36
CA THR A 227 17.56 -24.08 9.65
C THR A 227 16.43 -23.76 8.69
N ASP A 228 15.55 -22.83 9.05
CA ASP A 228 14.56 -22.20 8.16
C ASP A 228 15.20 -21.54 6.93
N ASP A 229 16.29 -20.81 7.13
CA ASP A 229 17.02 -20.15 6.04
C ASP A 229 17.61 -21.15 5.06
N MET A 230 18.23 -22.21 5.58
CA MET A 230 18.82 -23.27 4.76
C MET A 230 17.75 -24.17 4.14
N GLU A 231 16.62 -24.38 4.80
CA GLU A 231 15.45 -25.06 4.24
C GLU A 231 14.94 -24.30 3.01
N LEU A 232 14.70 -23.00 3.17
CA LEU A 232 14.18 -22.17 2.08
C LEU A 232 15.17 -22.11 0.90
N ALA A 233 16.47 -21.94 1.20
CA ALA A 233 17.52 -21.97 0.18
C ALA A 233 17.52 -23.29 -0.61
N ALA A 234 17.45 -24.43 0.09
CA ALA A 234 17.40 -25.74 -0.54
C ALA A 234 16.12 -25.92 -1.37
N ALA A 235 14.97 -25.45 -0.88
CA ALA A 235 13.72 -25.51 -1.61
C ALA A 235 13.76 -24.69 -2.90
N GLU A 236 14.28 -23.45 -2.87
CA GLU A 236 14.41 -22.61 -4.08
C GLU A 236 15.44 -23.16 -5.09
N LEU A 237 16.55 -23.73 -4.60
CA LEU A 237 17.51 -24.43 -5.45
C LEU A 237 16.91 -25.68 -6.09
N PHE A 238 16.08 -26.44 -5.38
CA PHE A 238 15.33 -27.54 -5.97
C PHE A 238 14.36 -27.05 -7.05
N LEU A 239 13.62 -25.97 -6.80
CA LEU A 239 12.67 -25.42 -7.77
C LEU A 239 13.33 -24.98 -9.07
N THR A 240 14.55 -24.45 -9.01
CA THR A 240 15.29 -23.96 -10.18
C THR A 240 16.09 -25.04 -10.90
N THR A 241 16.73 -25.97 -10.16
CA THR A 241 17.64 -26.98 -10.74
C THR A 241 17.01 -28.34 -10.97
N LYS A 242 15.93 -28.65 -10.25
CA LYS A 242 15.29 -29.98 -10.19
C LYS A 242 16.21 -31.10 -9.68
N HIS A 243 17.33 -30.78 -9.02
CA HIS A 243 18.19 -31.78 -8.40
C HIS A 243 17.62 -32.26 -7.07
N ASN A 244 17.28 -33.55 -6.97
CA ASN A 244 16.61 -34.14 -5.81
C ASN A 244 17.38 -33.98 -4.48
N GLN A 245 18.71 -33.88 -4.52
CA GLN A 245 19.52 -33.64 -3.33
C GLN A 245 19.05 -32.39 -2.56
N PHE A 246 18.69 -31.31 -3.26
CA PHE A 246 18.20 -30.10 -2.59
C PHE A 246 16.81 -30.30 -1.96
N LEU A 247 15.94 -31.12 -2.56
CA LEU A 247 14.66 -31.47 -1.94
C LEU A 247 14.86 -32.28 -0.66
N GLU A 248 15.78 -33.25 -0.68
CA GLU A 248 16.12 -34.06 0.50
C GLU A 248 16.68 -33.19 1.63
N GLN A 249 17.55 -32.25 1.29
CA GLN A 249 18.12 -31.31 2.26
C GLN A 249 17.08 -30.33 2.82
N ALA A 250 16.19 -29.79 1.97
CA ALA A 250 15.09 -28.96 2.43
C ALA A 250 14.22 -29.71 3.47
N ILE A 251 13.88 -30.97 3.19
CA ILE A 251 13.13 -31.82 4.13
C ILE A 251 13.90 -32.03 5.43
N GLU A 252 15.22 -32.25 5.36
CA GLU A 252 16.05 -32.42 6.55
C GLU A 252 16.07 -31.17 7.43
N TYR A 253 16.25 -29.99 6.83
CA TYR A 253 16.27 -28.72 7.56
C TYR A 253 14.90 -28.40 8.16
N GLY A 254 13.81 -28.57 7.41
CA GLY A 254 12.46 -28.31 7.94
C GLY A 254 12.01 -29.28 9.04
N ARG A 255 12.66 -30.44 9.17
CA ARG A 255 12.48 -31.33 10.33
C ARG A 255 13.22 -30.87 11.58
N LYS A 256 14.23 -29.99 11.46
CA LYS A 256 14.95 -29.40 12.61
C LYS A 256 14.12 -28.29 13.25
N GLU A 257 13.28 -27.61 12.47
CA GLU A 257 12.31 -26.62 12.94
C GLU A 257 10.89 -26.96 12.47
N PRO A 258 10.20 -27.94 13.08
CA PRO A 258 8.84 -28.29 12.68
C PRO A 258 7.81 -27.18 12.96
N VAL A 259 8.12 -26.24 13.86
CA VAL A 259 7.28 -25.08 14.18
C VAL A 259 8.19 -23.89 14.40
N THR A 260 7.89 -22.78 13.73
CA THR A 260 8.62 -21.52 13.93
C THR A 260 8.56 -21.11 15.41
N PRO A 261 9.70 -20.94 16.10
CA PRO A 261 9.73 -21.03 17.56
C PRO A 261 8.90 -20.00 18.33
N TRP A 262 8.70 -18.79 17.78
CA TRP A 262 7.89 -17.77 18.43
C TRP A 262 6.40 -18.13 18.48
N MET A 263 5.90 -19.02 17.61
CA MET A 263 4.49 -19.38 17.51
C MET A 263 4.04 -20.16 18.75
N GLY A 264 3.46 -19.43 19.70
CA GLY A 264 3.06 -19.91 21.03
C GLY A 264 3.93 -19.39 22.18
N ALA A 265 5.05 -18.71 21.90
CA ALA A 265 5.90 -18.09 22.91
C ALA A 265 5.27 -16.81 23.48
N ASP A 266 5.64 -16.45 24.72
CA ASP A 266 5.26 -15.18 25.36
C ASP A 266 6.33 -14.10 25.23
N SER A 267 7.56 -14.48 24.87
CA SER A 267 8.69 -13.56 24.75
C SER A 267 9.64 -14.03 23.65
N ALA A 268 10.29 -13.07 23.00
CA ALA A 268 11.41 -13.28 22.10
C ALA A 268 12.39 -12.13 22.30
N LYS A 269 13.67 -12.37 22.02
CA LYS A 269 14.63 -11.27 21.87
C LYS A 269 14.44 -10.59 20.52
N HIS A 270 15.05 -9.42 20.35
CA HIS A 270 14.87 -8.65 19.13
C HIS A 270 15.42 -9.40 17.91
N TYR A 271 14.56 -9.65 16.90
CA TYR A 271 14.85 -10.49 15.73
C TYR A 271 15.36 -11.89 16.04
N GLN A 272 14.96 -12.46 17.19
CA GLN A 272 15.19 -13.88 17.47
C GLN A 272 14.26 -14.73 16.59
N TRP A 273 14.81 -15.76 15.94
CA TRP A 273 14.07 -16.65 15.03
C TRP A 273 13.49 -15.94 13.80
N TYR A 274 14.34 -15.19 13.10
CA TYR A 274 14.01 -14.43 11.91
C TYR A 274 14.53 -15.10 10.61
N PRO A 275 13.72 -15.24 9.56
CA PRO A 275 12.43 -14.57 9.32
C PRO A 275 11.29 -15.13 10.19
N PHE A 276 10.36 -14.26 10.57
CA PHE A 276 9.24 -14.60 11.46
C PHE A 276 8.24 -15.60 10.87
N MET A 277 8.47 -16.12 9.67
CA MET A 277 7.79 -17.29 9.15
C MET A 277 8.75 -18.11 8.29
N ASN A 278 8.63 -19.44 8.39
CA ASN A 278 9.40 -20.35 7.56
C ASN A 278 8.69 -20.60 6.22
N MET A 279 9.14 -19.90 5.16
CA MET A 279 8.64 -20.08 3.79
C MET A 279 9.04 -21.42 3.16
N GLY A 280 10.06 -22.09 3.70
CA GLY A 280 10.45 -23.45 3.31
C GLY A 280 9.32 -24.45 3.54
N HIS A 281 8.64 -24.34 4.69
CA HIS A 281 7.47 -25.18 4.99
C HIS A 281 6.40 -25.08 3.91
N TYR A 282 6.10 -23.87 3.42
CA TYR A 282 5.13 -23.68 2.34
C TYR A 282 5.59 -24.33 1.02
N ARG A 283 6.88 -24.20 0.66
CA ARG A 283 7.42 -24.83 -0.55
C ARG A 283 7.32 -26.35 -0.48
N LEU A 284 7.60 -26.94 0.68
CA LEU A 284 7.49 -28.39 0.90
C LEU A 284 6.04 -28.85 1.04
N ALA A 285 5.15 -28.04 1.62
CA ALA A 285 3.71 -28.31 1.67
C ALA A 285 3.08 -28.33 0.27
N SER A 286 3.60 -27.52 -0.66
CA SER A 286 3.09 -27.37 -2.03
C SER A 286 3.69 -28.36 -3.04
N THR A 287 4.48 -29.33 -2.59
CA THR A 287 5.09 -30.33 -3.48
C THR A 287 4.11 -31.41 -3.95
N ALA A 288 4.38 -32.02 -5.11
CA ALA A 288 3.60 -33.14 -5.62
C ALA A 288 3.77 -34.44 -4.80
N ASN A 289 4.82 -34.55 -3.97
CA ASN A 289 4.99 -35.68 -3.07
C ASN A 289 4.04 -35.56 -1.87
N GLN A 290 2.92 -36.29 -1.92
CA GLN A 290 1.87 -36.21 -0.90
C GLN A 290 2.34 -36.52 0.53
N ARG A 291 3.33 -37.40 0.70
CA ARG A 291 3.87 -37.71 2.04
C ARG A 291 4.57 -36.49 2.64
N VAL A 292 5.40 -35.83 1.85
CA VAL A 292 6.12 -34.61 2.24
C VAL A 292 5.13 -33.47 2.40
N SER A 293 4.25 -33.25 1.42
CA SER A 293 3.20 -32.24 1.49
C SER A 293 2.38 -32.35 2.79
N ASN A 294 1.88 -33.55 3.12
CA ASN A 294 1.12 -33.78 4.35
C ASN A 294 1.94 -33.54 5.62
N GLU A 295 3.25 -33.80 5.62
CA GLU A 295 4.13 -33.54 6.74
C GLU A 295 4.25 -32.04 7.01
N PHE A 296 4.55 -31.26 5.98
CA PHE A 296 4.76 -29.83 6.10
C PHE A 296 3.46 -29.03 6.27
N ILE A 297 2.34 -29.53 5.75
CA ILE A 297 0.99 -29.03 6.11
C ILE A 297 0.74 -29.17 7.62
N ARG A 298 1.14 -30.29 8.25
CA ARG A 298 1.00 -30.46 9.71
C ARG A 298 1.89 -29.50 10.49
N ASN A 299 3.10 -29.24 10.00
CA ASN A 299 4.03 -28.27 10.61
C ASN A 299 3.44 -26.85 10.60
N MET A 300 3.00 -26.38 9.41
CA MET A 300 2.33 -25.07 9.26
C MET A 300 1.11 -24.96 10.19
N ARG A 301 0.24 -25.98 10.20
CA ARG A 301 -0.95 -26.03 11.07
C ARG A 301 -0.59 -25.96 12.54
N SER A 302 0.47 -26.65 12.96
CA SER A 302 0.87 -26.70 14.38
C SER A 302 1.31 -25.33 14.89
N GLY A 303 1.99 -24.52 14.07
CA GLY A 303 2.32 -23.14 14.41
C GLY A 303 1.08 -22.24 14.51
N ILE A 304 0.19 -22.29 13.50
CA ILE A 304 -1.06 -21.52 13.49
C ILE A 304 -1.93 -21.88 14.71
N GLN A 305 -2.06 -23.18 15.01
CA GLN A 305 -2.86 -23.67 16.13
C GLN A 305 -2.37 -23.12 17.47
N ARG A 306 -1.05 -23.06 17.70
CA ARG A 306 -0.48 -22.53 18.96
C ARG A 306 -0.79 -21.05 19.15
N VAL A 307 -0.80 -20.28 18.08
CA VAL A 307 -1.18 -18.85 18.15
C VAL A 307 -2.69 -18.71 18.33
N TYR A 308 -3.48 -19.51 17.63
CA TYR A 308 -4.95 -19.53 17.76
C TYR A 308 -5.42 -19.91 19.18
N GLU A 309 -4.77 -20.88 19.81
CA GLU A 309 -5.08 -21.30 21.18
C GLU A 309 -4.91 -20.18 22.20
N LYS A 310 -3.97 -19.26 21.95
CA LYS A 310 -3.77 -18.04 22.76
C LYS A 310 -4.75 -16.93 22.37
N ALA A 311 -5.08 -16.81 21.08
CA ALA A 311 -5.96 -15.79 20.52
C ALA A 311 -7.43 -15.93 20.95
N LYS A 312 -7.94 -17.15 21.12
CA LYS A 312 -9.39 -17.41 21.20
C LYS A 312 -10.15 -16.72 22.35
N GLU A 313 -9.46 -16.33 23.42
CA GLU A 313 -10.04 -15.61 24.56
C GLU A 313 -9.83 -14.09 24.45
N ASP A 314 -9.03 -13.64 23.48
CA ASP A 314 -8.80 -12.23 23.18
C ASP A 314 -9.91 -11.70 22.25
N PRO A 315 -10.53 -10.54 22.55
CA PRO A 315 -11.65 -10.01 21.78
C PRO A 315 -11.29 -9.63 20.33
N PHE A 316 -10.00 -9.50 20.01
CA PHE A 316 -9.49 -9.22 18.66
C PHE A 316 -8.83 -10.46 18.02
N LEU A 317 -8.94 -11.64 18.64
CA LEU A 317 -8.20 -12.84 18.25
C LEU A 317 -6.69 -12.58 18.10
N PHE A 318 -6.14 -11.71 18.94
CA PHE A 318 -4.73 -11.34 18.88
C PHE A 318 -3.88 -12.28 19.74
N GLY A 319 -3.42 -13.38 19.13
CA GLY A 319 -2.54 -14.37 19.78
C GLY A 319 -1.04 -14.09 19.66
N ILE A 320 -0.67 -12.93 19.11
CA ILE A 320 0.72 -12.54 18.81
C ILE A 320 1.37 -12.00 20.10
N PRO A 321 2.62 -12.38 20.43
CA PRO A 321 3.29 -11.83 21.60
C PRO A 321 3.55 -10.33 21.43
N GLY A 322 3.23 -9.55 22.46
CA GLY A 322 3.50 -8.12 22.54
C GLY A 322 4.99 -7.81 22.75
N VAL A 323 5.83 -8.12 21.76
CA VAL A 323 7.27 -7.79 21.76
C VAL A 323 7.57 -6.77 20.66
N TRP A 324 8.76 -6.18 20.67
CA TRP A 324 9.18 -5.26 19.61
C TRP A 324 9.05 -5.96 18.24
N CYS A 325 8.44 -5.26 17.27
CA CYS A 325 8.04 -5.76 15.96
C CYS A 325 6.84 -6.73 15.97
N SER A 326 5.91 -6.61 16.93
CA SER A 326 4.71 -7.46 17.01
C SER A 326 3.82 -7.36 15.75
N ASN A 327 3.80 -6.22 15.06
CA ASN A 327 3.11 -6.12 13.77
C ASN A 327 3.85 -6.87 12.64
N ASN A 328 5.18 -6.99 12.68
CA ASN A 328 5.92 -7.83 11.73
C ASN A 328 5.57 -9.32 11.96
N LEU A 329 5.44 -9.75 13.22
CA LEU A 329 4.92 -11.08 13.58
C LEU A 329 3.47 -11.28 13.10
N THR A 330 2.65 -10.23 13.20
CA THR A 330 1.27 -10.23 12.72
C THR A 330 1.22 -10.42 11.19
N ALA A 331 2.03 -9.69 10.43
CA ALA A 331 2.16 -9.84 8.98
C ALA A 331 2.65 -11.25 8.57
N ALA A 332 3.58 -11.81 9.34
CA ALA A 332 4.07 -13.18 9.14
C ALA A 332 2.97 -14.23 9.40
N MET A 333 2.20 -14.09 10.49
CA MET A 333 1.08 -14.99 10.80
C MET A 333 -0.03 -14.92 9.76
N LEU A 334 -0.36 -13.71 9.28
CA LEU A 334 -1.32 -13.51 8.19
C LEU A 334 -0.92 -14.28 6.93
N THR A 335 0.33 -14.12 6.53
CA THR A 335 0.88 -14.81 5.37
C THR A 335 0.85 -16.33 5.58
N GLN A 336 1.20 -16.83 6.77
CA GLN A 336 1.16 -18.25 7.08
C GLN A 336 -0.27 -18.83 7.06
N CYS A 337 -1.26 -18.14 7.66
CA CYS A 337 -2.66 -18.54 7.63
C CYS A 337 -3.19 -18.61 6.20
N ARG A 338 -2.91 -17.58 5.40
CA ARG A 338 -3.30 -17.50 3.99
C ARG A 338 -2.71 -18.66 3.18
N LEU A 339 -1.41 -18.88 3.26
CA LEU A 339 -0.73 -19.95 2.52
C LEU A 339 -1.20 -21.34 2.95
N TYR A 340 -1.44 -21.55 4.24
CA TYR A 340 -2.03 -22.79 4.77
C TYR A 340 -3.43 -23.03 4.16
N ARG A 341 -4.28 -22.01 4.15
CA ARG A 341 -5.62 -22.08 3.56
C ARG A 341 -5.57 -22.34 2.06
N GLU A 342 -4.64 -21.70 1.33
CA GLU A 342 -4.47 -21.91 -0.11
C GLU A 342 -4.02 -23.34 -0.47
N VAL A 343 -3.14 -23.96 0.33
CA VAL A 343 -2.66 -25.32 0.05
C VAL A 343 -3.63 -26.42 0.53
N THR A 344 -4.47 -26.14 1.53
CA THR A 344 -5.35 -27.16 2.14
C THR A 344 -6.83 -27.00 1.85
N GLY A 345 -7.30 -25.77 1.59
CA GLY A 345 -8.73 -25.42 1.63
C GLY A 345 -9.33 -25.40 3.04
N ASP A 346 -8.53 -25.53 4.09
CA ASP A 346 -8.99 -25.53 5.49
C ASP A 346 -9.31 -24.10 5.95
N LEU A 347 -10.56 -23.88 6.35
CA LEU A 347 -11.09 -22.58 6.80
C LEU A 347 -11.08 -22.42 8.33
N THR A 348 -10.55 -23.38 9.09
CA THR A 348 -10.58 -23.38 10.57
C THR A 348 -10.05 -22.09 11.18
N TYR A 349 -9.07 -21.44 10.55
CA TYR A 349 -8.43 -20.23 11.05
C TYR A 349 -8.79 -18.96 10.26
N GLU A 350 -9.79 -19.00 9.38
CA GLU A 350 -10.17 -17.86 8.53
C GLU A 350 -10.59 -16.63 9.35
N GLU A 351 -11.26 -16.83 10.48
CA GLU A 351 -11.65 -15.75 11.37
C GLU A 351 -10.42 -15.06 11.99
N MET A 352 -9.46 -15.81 12.52
CA MET A 352 -8.21 -15.24 13.04
C MET A 352 -7.39 -14.57 11.93
N GLU A 353 -7.33 -15.15 10.72
CA GLU A 353 -6.71 -14.51 9.56
C GLU A 353 -7.36 -13.15 9.26
N ALA A 354 -8.70 -13.07 9.29
CA ALA A 354 -9.43 -11.82 9.09
C ALA A 354 -9.15 -10.82 10.23
N SER A 355 -9.21 -11.25 11.49
CA SER A 355 -8.97 -10.39 12.65
C SER A 355 -7.56 -9.81 12.68
N LEU A 356 -6.53 -10.60 12.38
CA LEU A 356 -5.14 -10.11 12.31
C LEU A 356 -4.93 -9.11 11.16
N ARG A 357 -5.68 -9.24 10.05
CA ARG A 357 -5.66 -8.27 8.97
C ARG A 357 -6.31 -6.99 9.47
N ASP A 358 -7.51 -7.11 10.03
CA ASP A 358 -8.29 -5.97 10.47
C ASP A 358 -7.58 -5.24 11.62
N TRP A 359 -6.81 -5.95 12.47
CA TRP A 359 -5.91 -5.37 13.47
C TRP A 359 -4.93 -4.36 12.87
N LEU A 360 -4.26 -4.72 11.76
CA LEU A 360 -3.34 -3.82 11.08
C LEU A 360 -4.03 -2.60 10.44
N PHE A 361 -5.35 -2.67 10.23
CA PHE A 361 -6.16 -1.61 9.62
C PHE A 361 -7.11 -0.89 10.61
N GLY A 362 -6.95 -1.10 11.92
CA GLY A 362 -7.66 -0.34 12.96
C GLY A 362 -8.68 -1.12 13.80
N CYS A 363 -8.90 -2.41 13.56
CA CYS A 363 -9.69 -3.27 14.44
C CYS A 363 -8.82 -3.81 15.58
N ASN A 364 -8.42 -2.91 16.46
CA ASN A 364 -7.58 -3.16 17.64
C ASN A 364 -8.06 -2.24 18.79
N PRO A 365 -7.53 -2.37 20.02
CA PRO A 365 -8.01 -1.60 21.17
C PRO A 365 -8.07 -0.09 20.93
N TRP A 366 -7.13 0.44 20.15
CA TRP A 366 -6.95 1.87 19.94
C TRP A 366 -7.80 2.45 18.81
N GLY A 367 -8.36 1.62 17.93
CA GLY A 367 -9.11 2.08 16.76
C GLY A 367 -8.22 2.71 15.67
N THR A 368 -6.91 2.53 15.76
CA THR A 368 -5.90 3.17 14.88
C THR A 368 -5.26 2.15 13.96
N SER A 369 -5.04 2.50 12.70
CA SER A 369 -4.27 1.67 11.80
C SER A 369 -2.82 1.53 12.28
N MET A 370 -2.17 0.44 11.86
CA MET A 370 -0.75 0.18 12.11
C MET A 370 0.13 0.54 10.90
N ILE A 371 -0.45 1.21 9.90
CA ILE A 371 0.23 1.54 8.64
C ILE A 371 0.13 3.05 8.43
N ALA A 372 1.28 3.71 8.33
CA ALA A 372 1.39 5.15 8.12
C ALA A 372 0.59 5.61 6.88
N ASP A 373 -0.22 6.64 7.04
CA ASP A 373 -1.12 7.24 6.02
C ASP A 373 -2.17 6.28 5.42
N LEU A 374 -2.48 5.15 6.06
CA LEU A 374 -3.43 4.17 5.53
C LEU A 374 -4.43 3.70 6.60
N PRO A 375 -5.72 4.05 6.53
CA PRO A 375 -6.33 4.94 5.54
C PRO A 375 -6.00 6.40 5.84
N LEU A 376 -5.67 7.18 4.79
CA LEU A 376 -5.31 8.62 4.88
C LEU A 376 -6.33 9.51 5.60
N TRP A 377 -7.56 9.04 5.79
CA TRP A 377 -8.67 9.80 6.38
C TRP A 377 -9.27 9.13 7.62
N GLY A 378 -8.64 8.07 8.10
CA GLY A 378 -8.94 7.46 9.39
C GLY A 378 -7.86 7.81 10.41
N ASP A 379 -7.85 7.07 11.51
CA ASP A 379 -6.77 7.11 12.48
C ASP A 379 -5.63 6.16 12.04
N TYR A 380 -4.41 6.65 12.09
CA TYR A 380 -3.19 5.99 11.64
C TYR A 380 -1.97 6.62 12.33
N PRO A 381 -0.77 6.02 12.24
CA PRO A 381 0.45 6.58 12.83
C PRO A 381 0.79 7.93 12.18
N SER A 382 0.43 9.02 12.84
CA SER A 382 0.53 10.40 12.35
C SER A 382 1.83 11.07 12.80
N GLN A 383 2.43 10.58 13.88
CA GLN A 383 3.71 11.03 14.44
C GLN A 383 4.71 9.87 14.58
N PRO A 384 4.92 9.02 13.56
CA PRO A 384 5.81 7.88 13.69
C PRO A 384 7.22 8.30 14.05
N HIS A 385 7.94 7.40 14.72
CA HIS A 385 9.38 7.55 14.97
C HIS A 385 10.11 7.56 13.62
N SER A 386 10.19 8.74 13.00
CA SER A 386 10.64 8.93 11.62
C SER A 386 11.40 10.25 11.43
N SER A 387 12.55 10.15 10.79
CA SER A 387 13.37 11.29 10.37
C SER A 387 12.63 12.20 9.37
N TYR A 388 11.78 11.63 8.50
CA TYR A 388 10.99 12.42 7.54
C TYR A 388 9.90 13.28 8.21
N TYR A 389 9.14 12.68 9.15
CA TYR A 389 8.19 13.38 10.00
C TYR A 389 8.86 14.50 10.78
N THR A 390 9.96 14.20 11.49
CA THR A 390 10.72 15.20 12.28
C THR A 390 11.23 16.35 11.41
N ALA A 391 11.63 16.06 10.17
CA ALA A 391 12.08 17.07 9.20
C ALA A 391 10.93 17.83 8.51
N ARG A 392 9.66 17.55 8.85
CA ARG A 392 8.45 18.14 8.25
C ARG A 392 8.35 17.92 6.74
N LEU A 393 8.82 16.77 6.26
CA LEU A 393 8.76 16.39 4.84
C LEU A 393 7.56 15.50 4.50
N GLY A 394 6.76 15.13 5.51
CA GLY A 394 5.68 14.14 5.40
C GLY A 394 6.06 12.84 6.09
N ASN A 395 5.25 11.82 5.85
CA ASN A 395 5.35 10.54 6.53
C ASN A 395 6.00 9.46 5.64
N THR A 396 6.39 8.33 6.22
CA THR A 396 6.74 7.09 5.50
C THR A 396 5.48 6.37 5.04
N SER A 397 4.72 6.98 4.12
CA SER A 397 3.41 6.47 3.67
C SER A 397 3.46 5.00 3.25
N GLY A 398 2.57 4.19 3.82
CA GLY A 398 2.51 2.74 3.64
C GLY A 398 3.49 1.94 4.50
N GLY A 399 4.27 2.60 5.36
CA GLY A 399 5.18 1.95 6.31
C GLY A 399 4.42 1.28 7.45
N LEU A 400 4.72 0.01 7.71
CA LEU A 400 4.19 -0.71 8.87
C LEU A 400 4.99 -0.32 10.11
N VAL A 401 4.32 0.21 11.14
CA VAL A 401 4.97 0.49 12.43
C VAL A 401 5.15 -0.79 13.23
N ASP A 402 6.17 -0.84 14.09
CA ASP A 402 6.53 -1.99 14.92
C ASP A 402 5.37 -2.66 15.64
N GLY A 403 4.42 -1.86 16.13
CA GLY A 403 3.24 -2.34 16.81
C GLY A 403 3.42 -2.48 18.31
N PRO A 404 2.36 -2.90 19.00
CA PRO A 404 2.33 -2.81 20.44
C PRO A 404 3.29 -3.76 21.13
N VAL A 405 3.80 -3.33 22.28
CA VAL A 405 4.65 -4.12 23.17
C VAL A 405 4.00 -4.28 24.53
N TYR A 406 4.40 -5.28 25.31
CA TYR A 406 3.93 -5.40 26.68
C TYR A 406 4.33 -4.16 27.48
N ALA A 407 3.45 -3.71 28.38
CA ALA A 407 3.70 -2.53 29.21
C ALA A 407 4.99 -2.65 30.04
N THR A 408 5.38 -3.88 30.41
CA THR A 408 6.64 -4.18 31.11
C THR A 408 7.87 -3.97 30.23
N ILE A 409 7.78 -4.30 28.94
CA ILE A 409 8.85 -4.03 27.96
C ILE A 409 8.98 -2.52 27.81
N PHE A 410 7.90 -1.82 27.48
CA PHE A 410 7.90 -0.36 27.29
C PHE A 410 8.53 0.39 28.47
N LYS A 411 8.11 0.08 29.70
CA LYS A 411 8.62 0.69 30.93
C LYS A 411 10.10 0.38 31.22
N GLY A 412 10.65 -0.67 30.61
CA GLY A 412 12.05 -1.09 30.76
C GLY A 412 13.00 -0.44 29.73
N LEU A 413 12.47 0.22 28.70
CA LEU A 413 13.27 0.79 27.63
C LEU A 413 14.02 2.05 28.06
N ARG A 414 15.18 2.27 27.45
CA ARG A 414 16.01 3.45 27.67
C ARG A 414 15.74 4.48 26.59
N GLY A 415 15.58 5.73 26.98
CA GLY A 415 15.40 6.85 26.04
C GLY A 415 13.99 7.04 25.49
N VAL A 416 13.08 6.08 25.72
CA VAL A 416 11.67 6.23 25.38
C VAL A 416 10.98 7.13 26.41
N HIS A 417 10.28 8.14 25.92
CA HIS A 417 9.39 9.00 26.68
C HIS A 417 8.30 9.49 25.71
N LEU A 418 7.15 9.89 26.23
CA LEU A 418 6.06 10.43 25.41
C LEU A 418 6.05 11.96 25.53
N ASP A 419 6.00 12.67 24.40
CA ASP A 419 5.98 14.13 24.34
C ASP A 419 5.18 14.62 23.11
N GLY A 420 3.87 14.83 23.31
CA GLY A 420 2.98 15.46 22.32
C GLY A 420 2.32 14.53 21.31
N GLY A 421 2.61 13.22 21.34
CA GLY A 421 1.90 12.18 20.59
C GLY A 421 0.53 11.81 21.18
N GLU A 422 -0.17 10.87 20.52
CA GLU A 422 -1.38 10.28 21.10
C GLU A 422 -1.09 9.01 21.90
N SER A 423 -1.49 9.03 23.18
CA SER A 423 -1.23 7.94 24.12
C SER A 423 -2.34 6.89 24.16
N TYR A 424 -3.52 7.24 23.63
CA TYR A 424 -4.73 6.44 23.69
C TYR A 424 -5.08 5.96 25.11
N GLU A 425 -4.75 6.72 26.16
CA GLU A 425 -4.86 6.30 27.57
C GLU A 425 -6.25 5.74 27.92
N ARG A 426 -7.31 6.30 27.33
CA ARG A 426 -8.70 5.84 27.52
C ARG A 426 -8.95 4.40 27.02
N PHE A 427 -8.24 3.97 25.98
CA PHE A 427 -8.46 2.71 25.28
C PHE A 427 -7.31 1.72 25.47
N GLN A 428 -6.24 2.16 26.13
CA GLN A 428 -5.04 1.40 26.38
C GLN A 428 -5.28 0.18 27.30
N PRO A 429 -5.01 -1.06 26.86
CA PRO A 429 -4.93 -2.20 27.77
C PRO A 429 -3.81 -2.03 28.81
N GLU A 430 -3.98 -2.58 30.02
CA GLU A 430 -2.95 -2.50 31.06
C GLU A 430 -1.68 -3.30 30.72
N SER A 431 -1.83 -4.41 29.99
CA SER A 431 -0.75 -5.35 29.69
C SER A 431 -0.01 -5.06 28.38
N LEU A 432 -0.62 -4.33 27.44
CA LEU A 432 -0.16 -4.16 26.07
C LEU A 432 -0.31 -2.70 25.65
N VAL A 433 0.74 -2.07 25.14
CA VAL A 433 0.78 -0.63 24.86
C VAL A 433 1.22 -0.29 23.44
N TYR A 434 0.63 0.76 22.89
CA TYR A 434 0.95 1.42 21.62
C TYR A 434 0.76 2.94 21.80
N HIS A 435 1.68 3.73 21.27
CA HIS A 435 1.59 5.18 21.30
C HIS A 435 1.92 5.75 19.93
N ASP A 436 1.10 6.69 19.43
CA ASP A 436 1.46 7.46 18.24
C ASP A 436 2.32 8.67 18.64
N ASP A 437 3.56 8.41 19.02
CA ASP A 437 4.54 9.42 19.44
C ASP A 437 5.90 9.19 18.75
N THR A 438 6.54 10.28 18.31
CA THR A 438 7.84 10.23 17.61
C THR A 438 8.98 9.76 18.52
N HIS A 439 8.83 9.82 19.84
CA HIS A 439 9.83 9.34 20.79
C HIS A 439 9.59 7.89 21.26
N ASP A 440 8.51 7.24 20.80
CA ASP A 440 8.26 5.81 20.96
C ASP A 440 8.76 5.01 19.75
N TYR A 441 10.07 4.76 19.72
CA TYR A 441 10.66 3.88 18.71
C TYR A 441 10.23 2.41 18.85
N SER A 442 9.65 2.01 19.98
CA SER A 442 9.39 0.60 20.27
C SER A 442 8.05 0.11 19.75
N THR A 443 7.10 1.02 19.58
CA THR A 443 5.77 0.71 19.05
C THR A 443 5.45 1.44 17.76
N ASN A 444 6.13 2.55 17.47
CA ASN A 444 5.75 3.50 16.44
C ASN A 444 6.83 3.76 15.38
N GLU A 445 7.87 2.91 15.30
CA GLU A 445 8.89 3.01 14.25
C GLU A 445 8.47 2.21 13.00
N PRO A 446 8.38 2.85 11.82
CA PRO A 446 8.13 2.16 10.56
C PRO A 446 9.32 1.31 10.14
N THR A 447 9.11 0.00 9.93
CA THR A 447 10.17 -0.93 9.52
C THR A 447 10.06 -1.32 8.04
N MET A 448 11.20 -1.40 7.35
CA MET A 448 11.26 -1.70 5.91
C MET A 448 10.86 -3.16 5.62
N ASP A 449 11.31 -4.10 6.44
CA ASP A 449 11.00 -5.53 6.31
C ASP A 449 9.55 -5.85 6.65
N GLY A 450 8.99 -5.21 7.69
CA GLY A 450 7.57 -5.31 8.06
C GLY A 450 6.69 -4.82 6.92
N THR A 451 7.05 -3.66 6.37
CA THR A 451 6.38 -3.09 5.18
C THR A 451 6.44 -4.04 3.98
N ALA A 452 7.60 -4.63 3.70
CA ALA A 452 7.75 -5.59 2.60
C ALA A 452 6.96 -6.88 2.83
N SER A 453 6.82 -7.33 4.08
CA SER A 453 6.10 -8.55 4.45
C SER A 453 4.58 -8.45 4.18
N LEU A 454 4.02 -7.24 4.07
CA LEU A 454 2.62 -7.05 3.66
C LEU A 454 2.38 -7.29 2.17
N THR A 455 3.42 -7.27 1.33
CA THR A 455 3.26 -7.27 -0.13
C THR A 455 2.57 -8.52 -0.68
N TYR A 456 2.89 -9.71 -0.15
CA TYR A 456 2.20 -10.93 -0.57
C TYR A 456 0.73 -10.91 -0.16
N TYR A 457 0.43 -10.67 1.12
CA TYR A 457 -0.93 -10.76 1.62
C TYR A 457 -1.86 -9.74 0.93
N LEU A 458 -1.41 -8.49 0.79
CA LEU A 458 -2.20 -7.45 0.11
C LEU A 458 -2.35 -7.72 -1.40
N SER A 459 -1.32 -8.24 -2.07
CA SER A 459 -1.44 -8.62 -3.49
C SER A 459 -2.36 -9.83 -3.70
N ALA A 460 -2.42 -10.77 -2.75
CA ALA A 460 -3.35 -11.90 -2.79
C ALA A 460 -4.80 -11.41 -2.64
N LEU A 461 -5.07 -10.47 -1.72
CA LEU A 461 -6.38 -9.83 -1.60
C LEU A 461 -6.75 -9.03 -2.86
N GLN A 462 -5.81 -8.31 -3.47
CA GLN A 462 -6.03 -7.61 -4.74
C GLN A 462 -6.41 -8.60 -5.85
N LYS A 463 -5.71 -9.73 -5.96
CA LYS A 463 -6.03 -10.80 -6.91
C LYS A 463 -7.42 -11.40 -6.67
N ASP A 464 -7.80 -11.66 -5.42
CA ASP A 464 -9.14 -12.13 -5.09
C ASP A 464 -10.22 -11.09 -5.42
N GLY A 465 -9.95 -9.81 -5.16
CA GLY A 465 -10.80 -8.69 -5.55
C GLY A 465 -11.00 -8.59 -7.07
N ILE A 466 -9.95 -8.86 -7.85
CA ILE A 466 -10.01 -8.95 -9.32
C ILE A 466 -10.87 -10.15 -9.75
N LYS A 467 -10.66 -11.33 -9.16
CA LYS A 467 -11.39 -12.57 -9.51
C LYS A 467 -12.87 -12.54 -9.14
N SER A 468 -13.22 -11.99 -7.98
CA SER A 468 -14.58 -11.96 -7.43
C SER A 468 -15.52 -10.99 -8.14
N GLY A 469 -15.05 -10.27 -9.17
CA GLY A 469 -15.87 -9.28 -9.90
C GLY A 469 -16.20 -8.02 -9.08
N HIS A 470 -15.77 -7.94 -7.81
CA HIS A 470 -15.79 -6.72 -7.00
C HIS A 470 -14.78 -5.67 -7.47
N THR A 471 -13.88 -6.07 -8.36
CA THR A 471 -13.37 -5.19 -9.40
C THR A 471 -13.73 -5.78 -10.77
N LEU A 472 -14.95 -5.49 -11.25
CA LEU A 472 -15.04 -4.98 -12.62
C LEU A 472 -13.91 -3.96 -12.69
N SER A 473 -12.83 -4.27 -13.42
CA SER A 473 -11.68 -3.37 -13.60
C SER A 473 -12.24 -1.97 -13.56
N ASN A 474 -12.00 -1.20 -12.50
CA ASN A 474 -12.73 0.04 -12.30
C ASN A 474 -12.16 1.00 -13.33
N LYS A 475 -12.69 0.94 -14.55
CA LYS A 475 -12.20 1.67 -15.73
C LYS A 475 -12.64 3.13 -15.67
N ASN A 476 -13.28 3.54 -14.58
CA ASN A 476 -13.58 4.91 -14.30
C ASN A 476 -12.28 5.67 -14.02
N THR A 477 -12.21 6.91 -14.48
CA THR A 477 -11.11 7.83 -14.15
C THR A 477 -11.46 8.63 -12.91
N PHE A 478 -10.53 8.74 -11.97
CA PHE A 478 -10.70 9.48 -10.73
C PHE A 478 -9.86 10.75 -10.72
N ILE A 479 -10.40 11.81 -10.11
CA ILE A 479 -9.63 12.98 -9.66
C ILE A 479 -10.02 13.21 -8.21
N ASN A 480 -9.04 13.34 -7.30
CA ASN A 480 -9.31 13.63 -5.89
C ASN A 480 -10.39 12.72 -5.27
N GLY A 481 -10.43 11.43 -5.60
CA GLY A 481 -11.43 10.47 -5.10
C GLY A 481 -12.81 10.51 -5.79
N GLY A 482 -13.08 11.52 -6.62
CA GLY A 482 -14.32 11.62 -7.41
C GLY A 482 -14.21 10.97 -8.78
N ILE A 483 -15.28 10.32 -9.24
CA ILE A 483 -15.34 9.76 -10.59
C ILE A 483 -15.61 10.87 -11.59
N ILE A 484 -14.69 11.13 -12.52
CA ILE A 484 -14.83 12.17 -13.54
C ILE A 484 -15.11 11.63 -14.94
N ARG A 485 -14.93 10.33 -15.16
CA ARG A 485 -15.11 9.67 -16.46
C ARG A 485 -15.37 8.19 -16.22
N THR A 486 -16.24 7.59 -17.02
CA THR A 486 -16.53 6.15 -16.96
C THR A 486 -15.55 5.34 -17.84
N ASP A 487 -15.89 4.10 -18.22
CA ASP A 487 -15.05 3.21 -19.03
C ASP A 487 -14.56 3.90 -20.33
N THR A 488 -13.25 4.20 -20.38
CA THR A 488 -12.59 4.86 -21.52
C THR A 488 -12.41 3.95 -22.74
N THR A 489 -12.59 2.64 -22.58
CA THR A 489 -12.55 1.65 -23.66
C THR A 489 -13.90 1.51 -24.37
N SER A 490 -14.99 2.02 -23.77
CA SER A 490 -16.34 1.95 -24.31
C SER A 490 -16.76 3.26 -24.99
N LYS A 491 -17.34 3.18 -26.19
CA LYS A 491 -18.00 4.32 -26.89
C LYS A 491 -19.34 4.67 -26.22
N GLN A 492 -19.31 4.97 -24.92
CA GLN A 492 -20.47 5.36 -24.14
C GLN A 492 -20.37 6.80 -23.64
N ILE A 493 -21.51 7.45 -23.46
CA ILE A 493 -21.64 8.80 -22.89
C ILE A 493 -22.78 8.80 -21.87
N THR A 494 -22.54 9.38 -20.71
CA THR A 494 -23.55 9.56 -19.66
C THR A 494 -23.93 11.02 -19.54
N LEU A 495 -25.23 11.30 -19.42
CA LEU A 495 -25.75 12.66 -19.21
C LEU A 495 -26.15 12.85 -17.75
N ILE A 496 -25.54 13.85 -17.11
CA ILE A 496 -25.92 14.32 -15.78
C ILE A 496 -26.48 15.73 -15.86
N PHE A 497 -27.39 16.04 -14.95
CA PHE A 497 -28.04 17.35 -14.88
C PHE A 497 -28.00 17.87 -13.46
N THR A 498 -27.59 19.12 -13.27
CA THR A 498 -27.60 19.80 -11.97
C THR A 498 -28.62 20.94 -11.98
N ALA A 499 -29.22 21.22 -10.82
CA ALA A 499 -30.01 22.44 -10.60
C ALA A 499 -30.15 22.80 -9.13
N ASP A 500 -30.33 24.10 -8.88
CA ASP A 500 -30.61 24.69 -7.57
C ASP A 500 -32.00 25.35 -7.49
N ASP A 501 -32.21 26.49 -8.15
CA ASP A 501 -33.42 27.31 -7.97
C ASP A 501 -34.22 27.53 -9.26
N LYS A 502 -33.80 26.94 -10.39
CA LYS A 502 -34.45 27.04 -11.70
C LYS A 502 -34.74 25.68 -12.30
N ALA A 503 -35.89 25.55 -12.98
CA ALA A 503 -36.32 24.32 -13.66
C ALA A 503 -36.88 24.58 -15.07
N ASP A 504 -36.52 25.70 -15.71
CA ASP A 504 -37.10 26.14 -16.99
C ASP A 504 -36.77 25.21 -18.17
N GLY A 505 -35.72 24.38 -18.07
CA GLY A 505 -35.41 23.33 -19.04
C GLY A 505 -36.05 21.97 -18.76
N ALA A 506 -36.80 21.79 -17.67
CA ALA A 506 -37.32 20.48 -17.25
C ALA A 506 -38.20 19.82 -18.33
N ALA A 507 -39.12 20.58 -18.94
CA ALA A 507 -40.01 20.05 -19.98
C ALA A 507 -39.24 19.67 -21.26
N ASP A 508 -38.37 20.55 -21.74
CA ASP A 508 -37.57 20.35 -22.96
C ASP A 508 -36.62 19.16 -22.82
N ILE A 509 -35.86 19.10 -21.72
CA ILE A 509 -34.89 18.03 -21.46
C ILE A 509 -35.59 16.68 -21.37
N ARG A 510 -36.68 16.60 -20.59
CA ARG A 510 -37.46 15.38 -20.43
C ARG A 510 -38.05 14.90 -21.75
N GLU A 511 -38.58 15.82 -22.57
CA GLU A 511 -39.08 15.46 -23.90
C GLU A 511 -37.98 14.90 -24.81
N ILE A 512 -36.80 15.53 -24.82
CA ILE A 512 -35.64 15.05 -25.59
C ILE A 512 -35.21 13.67 -25.11
N LEU A 513 -35.01 13.47 -23.81
CA LEU A 513 -34.57 12.19 -23.24
C LEU A 513 -35.57 11.07 -23.54
N ARG A 514 -36.87 11.33 -23.43
CA ARG A 514 -37.93 10.37 -23.75
C ARG A 514 -37.93 10.00 -25.24
N LYS A 515 -37.85 10.99 -26.14
CA LYS A 515 -37.81 10.75 -27.60
C LYS A 515 -36.57 9.98 -28.02
N GLU A 516 -35.43 10.30 -27.41
CA GLU A 516 -34.15 9.66 -27.70
C GLU A 516 -33.98 8.33 -26.94
N LYS A 517 -34.88 7.97 -26.03
CA LYS A 517 -34.81 6.79 -25.15
C LYS A 517 -33.53 6.76 -24.30
N ILE A 518 -33.17 7.90 -23.72
CA ILE A 518 -31.97 8.05 -22.87
C ILE A 518 -32.41 8.20 -21.42
N LYS A 519 -31.73 7.50 -20.52
CA LYS A 519 -31.90 7.68 -19.07
C LYS A 519 -30.88 8.70 -18.56
N GLY A 520 -31.35 9.91 -18.28
CA GLY A 520 -30.56 10.96 -17.61
C GLY A 520 -30.43 10.71 -16.10
N SER A 521 -29.44 11.38 -15.49
CA SER A 521 -29.23 11.37 -14.04
C SER A 521 -29.24 12.80 -13.50
N PHE A 522 -30.08 13.09 -12.54
CA PHE A 522 -30.37 14.44 -12.09
C PHE A 522 -29.94 14.62 -10.64
N PHE A 523 -29.21 15.69 -10.34
CA PHE A 523 -28.64 15.98 -9.04
C PHE A 523 -29.12 17.36 -8.60
N PHE A 524 -29.84 17.39 -7.49
CA PHE A 524 -30.60 18.57 -7.09
C PHE A 524 -30.25 19.02 -5.69
N THR A 525 -30.23 20.34 -5.49
CA THR A 525 -30.07 20.89 -4.16
C THR A 525 -31.30 20.62 -3.30
N GLY A 526 -31.16 20.74 -1.99
CA GLY A 526 -32.32 20.70 -1.09
C GLY A 526 -33.35 21.78 -1.40
N ARG A 527 -32.91 22.97 -1.86
CA ARG A 527 -33.81 24.04 -2.34
C ARG A 527 -34.63 23.57 -3.54
N PHE A 528 -34.02 22.90 -4.51
CA PHE A 528 -34.72 22.39 -5.68
C PHE A 528 -35.80 21.36 -5.30
N TYR A 529 -35.46 20.36 -4.47
CA TYR A 529 -36.42 19.34 -4.01
C TYR A 529 -37.64 19.96 -3.32
N ARG A 530 -37.45 21.05 -2.56
CA ARG A 530 -38.56 21.78 -1.92
C ARG A 530 -39.38 22.62 -2.90
N THR A 531 -38.74 23.21 -3.90
CA THR A 531 -39.35 24.22 -4.77
C THR A 531 -40.07 23.59 -5.97
N PHE A 532 -39.56 22.47 -6.49
CA PHE A 532 -40.08 21.82 -7.70
C PHE A 532 -40.42 20.34 -7.49
N PRO A 533 -41.22 19.98 -6.46
CA PRO A 533 -41.55 18.57 -6.18
C PRO A 533 -42.27 17.88 -7.34
N GLU A 534 -43.07 18.63 -8.12
CA GLU A 534 -43.74 18.10 -9.32
C GLU A 534 -42.73 17.68 -10.39
N VAL A 535 -41.67 18.46 -10.61
CA VAL A 535 -40.60 18.12 -11.57
C VAL A 535 -39.87 16.87 -11.11
N VAL A 536 -39.54 16.77 -9.82
CA VAL A 536 -38.90 15.58 -9.24
C VAL A 536 -39.76 14.33 -9.44
N SER A 537 -41.06 14.44 -9.16
CA SER A 537 -42.01 13.34 -9.36
C SER A 537 -42.09 12.91 -10.84
N LEU A 538 -42.15 13.86 -11.77
CA LEU A 538 -42.18 13.56 -13.20
C LEU A 538 -40.90 12.86 -13.68
N LEU A 539 -39.72 13.31 -13.24
CA LEU A 539 -38.45 12.69 -13.60
C LEU A 539 -38.31 11.28 -13.02
N ARG A 540 -38.78 11.07 -11.78
CA ARG A 540 -38.83 9.75 -11.14
C ARG A 540 -39.74 8.79 -11.91
N ASN A 541 -40.94 9.25 -12.27
CA ASN A 541 -41.91 8.45 -13.03
C ASN A 541 -41.41 8.08 -14.43
N ASP A 542 -40.57 8.93 -15.03
CA ASP A 542 -39.88 8.63 -16.29
C ASP A 542 -38.70 7.65 -16.12
N GLY A 543 -38.39 7.25 -14.88
CA GLY A 543 -37.34 6.30 -14.52
C GLY A 543 -35.94 6.86 -14.68
N HIS A 544 -35.75 8.16 -14.41
CA HIS A 544 -34.43 8.79 -14.34
C HIS A 544 -33.81 8.60 -12.96
N TYR A 545 -32.47 8.63 -12.89
CA TYR A 545 -31.76 8.65 -11.61
C TYR A 545 -31.90 10.03 -10.96
N LEU A 546 -32.14 10.06 -9.64
CA LEU A 546 -32.25 11.28 -8.83
C LEU A 546 -31.27 11.19 -7.66
N GLY A 547 -30.42 12.20 -7.52
CA GLY A 547 -29.33 12.24 -6.56
C GLY A 547 -29.16 13.59 -5.89
N ALA A 548 -28.17 13.65 -5.00
CA ALA A 548 -27.87 14.80 -4.17
C ALA A 548 -26.92 15.80 -4.85
N HIS A 549 -27.18 17.10 -4.68
CA HIS A 549 -26.29 18.20 -5.06
C HIS A 549 -26.06 19.17 -3.88
N SER A 550 -25.90 18.62 -2.67
CA SER A 550 -25.91 19.34 -1.37
C SER A 550 -27.30 19.87 -0.97
N ASN A 551 -27.50 20.28 0.27
CA ASN A 551 -28.77 20.91 0.67
C ASN A 551 -28.74 22.43 0.46
N ALA A 552 -27.68 23.11 0.93
CA ALA A 552 -27.57 24.57 0.94
C ALA A 552 -26.73 25.17 -0.20
N HIS A 553 -26.12 24.34 -1.05
CA HIS A 553 -25.19 24.74 -2.12
C HIS A 553 -23.93 25.50 -1.63
N PRO A 554 -23.26 25.06 -0.55
CA PRO A 554 -22.06 25.73 -0.06
C PRO A 554 -20.83 25.49 -0.96
N LEU A 555 -19.89 26.43 -0.97
CA LEU A 555 -18.58 26.22 -1.56
C LEU A 555 -17.71 25.41 -0.58
N TYR A 556 -17.40 24.16 -0.95
CA TYR A 556 -16.67 23.25 -0.04
C TYR A 556 -15.17 23.52 0.08
N CYS A 557 -14.51 23.99 -0.99
CA CYS A 557 -13.07 24.24 -1.01
C CYS A 557 -12.73 25.49 -1.84
N SER A 558 -11.60 26.12 -1.56
CA SER A 558 -11.17 27.37 -2.22
C SER A 558 -11.01 27.21 -3.75
N TRP A 559 -11.31 28.27 -4.49
CA TRP A 559 -11.08 28.36 -5.94
C TRP A 559 -9.60 28.58 -6.27
N GLU A 560 -8.88 29.28 -5.39
CA GLU A 560 -7.47 29.64 -5.52
C GLU A 560 -6.57 28.47 -5.13
N LYS A 561 -6.89 27.81 -4.02
CA LYS A 561 -6.11 26.69 -3.47
C LYS A 561 -7.05 25.51 -3.22
N ARG A 562 -7.23 24.68 -4.25
CA ARG A 562 -8.24 23.61 -4.28
C ARG A 562 -8.10 22.59 -3.14
N ASP A 563 -6.92 22.39 -2.58
CA ASP A 563 -6.69 21.51 -1.43
C ASP A 563 -7.16 22.10 -0.09
N SER A 564 -7.59 23.37 -0.06
CA SER A 564 -8.01 24.05 1.16
C SER A 564 -9.53 23.96 1.32
N THR A 565 -9.96 23.10 2.23
CA THR A 565 -11.37 22.91 2.60
C THR A 565 -11.86 24.10 3.42
N LEU A 566 -13.05 24.60 3.08
CA LEU A 566 -13.66 25.79 3.68
C LEU A 566 -14.71 25.46 4.75
N ILE A 567 -15.11 24.20 4.84
CA ILE A 567 -16.10 23.69 5.79
C ILE A 567 -15.53 22.53 6.59
N SER A 568 -16.06 22.32 7.79
CA SER A 568 -15.77 21.14 8.60
C SER A 568 -16.49 19.89 8.08
N ARG A 569 -16.01 18.71 8.50
CA ARG A 569 -16.67 17.43 8.21
C ARG A 569 -18.11 17.39 8.73
N GLU A 570 -18.35 17.90 9.94
CA GLU A 570 -19.68 17.94 10.53
C GLU A 570 -20.65 18.82 9.71
N GLU A 571 -20.19 19.98 9.24
CA GLU A 571 -20.99 20.84 8.36
C GLU A 571 -21.31 20.16 7.03
N PHE A 572 -20.33 19.46 6.44
CA PHE A 572 -20.52 18.69 5.22
C PHE A 572 -21.55 17.57 5.40
N GLU A 573 -21.37 16.72 6.41
CA GLU A 573 -22.25 15.58 6.68
C GLU A 573 -23.68 16.04 6.98
N LYS A 574 -23.83 17.09 7.80
CA LYS A 574 -25.14 17.67 8.13
C LYS A 574 -25.86 18.24 6.91
N ASP A 575 -25.14 18.97 6.05
CA ASP A 575 -25.73 19.52 4.84
C ASP A 575 -26.17 18.41 3.87
N LEU A 576 -25.30 17.42 3.64
CA LEU A 576 -25.61 16.32 2.73
C LEU A 576 -26.77 15.46 3.24
N LEU A 577 -26.78 15.10 4.52
CA LEU A 577 -27.88 14.33 5.14
C LEU A 577 -29.22 15.08 5.09
N ALA A 578 -29.22 16.40 5.27
CA ALA A 578 -30.43 17.20 5.10
C ALA A 578 -30.99 17.15 3.66
N ASN A 579 -30.12 16.99 2.65
CA ASN A 579 -30.55 16.80 1.27
C ASN A 579 -31.19 15.41 1.08
N TYR A 580 -30.58 14.36 1.63
CA TYR A 580 -31.10 13.01 1.58
C TYR A 580 -32.44 12.85 2.32
N GLU A 581 -32.69 13.61 3.38
CA GLU A 581 -33.99 13.62 4.06
C GLU A 581 -35.11 14.14 3.13
N LEU A 582 -34.83 15.18 2.35
CA LEU A 582 -35.79 15.70 1.35
C LEU A 582 -35.98 14.74 0.18
N MET A 583 -34.91 14.05 -0.24
CA MET A 583 -34.98 12.98 -1.23
C MET A 583 -35.85 11.82 -0.75
N ASN A 584 -35.71 11.44 0.51
CA ASN A 584 -36.52 10.40 1.13
C ASN A 584 -38.01 10.78 1.16
N GLN A 585 -38.32 12.05 1.47
CA GLN A 585 -39.69 12.59 1.37
C GLN A 585 -40.24 12.57 -0.07
N ALA A 586 -39.37 12.71 -1.07
CA ALA A 586 -39.71 12.53 -2.49
C ALA A 586 -39.74 11.05 -2.93
N GLY A 587 -39.55 10.11 -2.00
CA GLY A 587 -39.56 8.65 -2.20
C GLY A 587 -38.32 8.11 -2.89
N ILE A 588 -37.15 8.70 -2.63
CA ILE A 588 -35.84 8.24 -3.08
C ILE A 588 -35.05 7.87 -1.83
N ALA A 589 -34.85 6.56 -1.61
CA ALA A 589 -34.13 6.11 -0.42
C ALA A 589 -32.63 6.42 -0.53
N TYR A 590 -31.97 6.54 0.61
CA TYR A 590 -30.51 6.73 0.69
C TYR A 590 -29.73 5.70 -0.13
N THR A 591 -30.16 4.43 -0.06
CA THR A 591 -29.55 3.30 -0.78
C THR A 591 -29.77 3.34 -2.28
N ASP A 592 -30.82 4.00 -2.76
CA ASP A 592 -31.15 4.11 -4.18
C ASP A 592 -30.37 5.24 -4.87
N ALA A 593 -29.78 6.14 -4.08
CA ALA A 593 -29.04 7.30 -4.56
C ALA A 593 -27.61 7.38 -4.01
N PRO A 594 -26.75 6.38 -4.28
CA PRO A 594 -25.38 6.31 -3.75
C PRO A 594 -24.40 7.28 -4.41
N TYR A 595 -24.85 8.17 -5.29
CA TYR A 595 -24.02 9.13 -6.01
C TYR A 595 -24.42 10.57 -5.69
N PHE A 596 -23.41 11.44 -5.56
CA PHE A 596 -23.60 12.87 -5.39
C PHE A 596 -22.69 13.68 -6.32
N VAL A 597 -23.15 14.86 -6.74
CA VAL A 597 -22.35 15.86 -7.46
C VAL A 597 -22.14 17.05 -6.52
N PRO A 598 -20.90 17.52 -6.29
CA PRO A 598 -20.66 18.64 -5.37
C PRO A 598 -21.16 19.98 -5.96
N PRO A 599 -21.60 20.94 -5.12
CA PRO A 599 -21.91 22.31 -5.53
C PRO A 599 -20.78 22.92 -6.35
N TYR A 600 -21.16 23.73 -7.34
CA TYR A 600 -20.23 24.34 -8.29
C TYR A 600 -19.31 23.35 -9.02
N GLU A 601 -19.66 22.05 -8.96
CA GLU A 601 -18.84 20.95 -9.46
C GLU A 601 -17.41 20.99 -8.91
N HIS A 602 -17.22 21.55 -7.72
CA HIS A 602 -15.91 21.83 -7.14
C HIS A 602 -15.72 21.09 -5.81
N TYR A 603 -14.60 20.40 -5.69
CA TYR A 603 -14.30 19.51 -4.57
C TYR A 603 -12.82 19.18 -4.51
N ASN A 604 -12.39 18.63 -3.37
CA ASN A 604 -11.05 18.11 -3.14
C ASN A 604 -11.10 16.67 -2.59
N ALA A 605 -9.92 16.12 -2.25
CA ALA A 605 -9.82 14.73 -1.82
C ALA A 605 -10.49 14.48 -0.46
N GLU A 606 -10.51 15.48 0.41
CA GLU A 606 -11.13 15.43 1.73
C GLU A 606 -12.66 15.31 1.61
N ILE A 607 -13.30 16.17 0.81
CA ILE A 607 -14.75 16.08 0.54
C ILE A 607 -15.13 14.73 -0.08
N ALA A 608 -14.34 14.23 -1.04
CA ALA A 608 -14.62 12.92 -1.65
C ALA A 608 -14.49 11.78 -0.64
N SER A 609 -13.52 11.87 0.27
CA SER A 609 -13.34 10.89 1.34
C SER A 609 -14.48 10.91 2.34
N TRP A 610 -14.89 12.09 2.81
CA TRP A 610 -16.01 12.23 3.73
C TRP A 610 -17.28 11.63 3.13
N ALA A 611 -17.61 11.95 1.87
CA ALA A 611 -18.73 11.33 1.18
C ALA A 611 -18.61 9.80 1.13
N LYS A 612 -17.44 9.29 0.78
CA LYS A 612 -17.17 7.84 0.70
C LYS A 612 -17.33 7.15 2.06
N SER A 613 -16.93 7.80 3.15
CA SER A 613 -17.11 7.29 4.52
C SER A 613 -18.58 7.17 4.92
N MET A 614 -19.45 7.96 4.30
CA MET A 614 -20.91 7.85 4.44
C MET A 614 -21.50 6.77 3.52
N GLY A 615 -20.70 6.12 2.66
CA GLY A 615 -21.18 5.18 1.64
C GLY A 615 -21.67 5.85 0.34
N ILE A 616 -21.38 7.14 0.15
CA ILE A 616 -21.77 7.94 -1.02
C ILE A 616 -20.56 8.17 -1.92
N GLN A 617 -20.68 7.86 -3.21
CA GLN A 617 -19.61 8.11 -4.18
C GLN A 617 -19.77 9.49 -4.83
N LEU A 618 -18.74 10.33 -4.69
CA LEU A 618 -18.63 11.59 -5.42
C LEU A 618 -18.44 11.30 -6.91
N ILE A 619 -19.27 11.92 -7.75
CA ILE A 619 -19.11 11.93 -9.20
C ILE A 619 -19.04 13.37 -9.72
N ASN A 620 -18.43 13.56 -10.89
CA ASN A 620 -18.36 14.84 -11.56
C ASN A 620 -18.27 14.68 -13.09
N PHE A 621 -18.50 15.75 -13.83
CA PHE A 621 -18.40 15.76 -15.27
C PHE A 621 -16.96 15.57 -15.75
N THR A 622 -16.81 15.05 -16.97
CA THR A 622 -15.51 14.92 -17.63
C THR A 622 -15.04 16.28 -18.15
N PRO A 623 -13.89 16.80 -17.70
CA PRO A 623 -13.39 18.09 -18.15
C PRO A 623 -13.18 18.16 -19.66
N GLY A 624 -13.34 19.37 -20.21
CA GLY A 624 -12.97 19.69 -21.59
C GLY A 624 -14.11 19.72 -22.62
N SER A 625 -15.28 19.14 -22.32
CA SER A 625 -16.46 19.24 -23.20
C SER A 625 -16.99 20.68 -23.31
N GLY A 626 -16.83 21.48 -22.24
CA GLY A 626 -17.31 22.86 -22.15
C GLY A 626 -18.82 22.99 -21.93
N THR A 627 -19.53 21.87 -21.77
CA THR A 627 -20.99 21.82 -21.57
C THR A 627 -21.43 22.38 -20.23
N ASN A 628 -20.60 22.24 -19.19
CA ASN A 628 -20.82 22.84 -17.87
C ASN A 628 -20.87 24.38 -17.85
N ALA A 629 -20.54 25.06 -18.96
CA ALA A 629 -20.67 26.51 -19.09
C ALA A 629 -22.03 26.92 -19.70
N ASP A 630 -22.97 26.00 -19.90
CA ASP A 630 -24.27 26.28 -20.52
C ASP A 630 -25.17 27.21 -19.70
N TYR A 631 -24.93 27.35 -18.39
CA TYR A 631 -25.59 28.30 -17.50
C TYR A 631 -25.13 29.75 -17.68
N THR A 632 -23.97 29.98 -18.31
CA THR A 632 -23.36 31.32 -18.37
C THR A 632 -24.22 32.30 -19.17
N THR A 633 -24.28 33.56 -18.73
CA THR A 633 -25.02 34.64 -19.41
C THR A 633 -24.07 35.50 -20.26
N PRO A 634 -24.56 36.23 -21.29
CA PRO A 634 -23.70 37.00 -22.21
C PRO A 634 -22.78 38.03 -21.56
N GLU A 635 -23.10 38.50 -20.36
CA GLU A 635 -22.31 39.48 -19.59
C GLU A 635 -21.13 38.82 -18.84
N MET A 636 -21.13 37.50 -18.68
CA MET A 636 -20.08 36.79 -17.95
C MET A 636 -18.83 36.61 -18.81
N LYS A 637 -17.65 36.81 -18.22
CA LYS A 637 -16.35 36.67 -18.91
C LYS A 637 -16.14 35.29 -19.53
N ASN A 638 -16.70 34.24 -18.93
CA ASN A 638 -16.60 32.85 -19.37
C ASN A 638 -17.80 32.40 -20.23
N TYR A 639 -18.60 33.33 -20.75
CA TYR A 639 -19.77 33.02 -21.58
C TYR A 639 -19.44 32.13 -22.78
N LYS A 640 -20.27 31.11 -23.01
CA LYS A 640 -20.22 30.29 -24.23
C LYS A 640 -21.61 30.14 -24.84
N SER A 641 -21.78 30.56 -26.09
CA SER A 641 -23.02 30.28 -26.85
C SER A 641 -23.20 28.77 -27.05
N SER A 642 -24.44 28.34 -27.27
CA SER A 642 -24.78 26.93 -27.52
C SER A 642 -24.03 26.36 -28.72
N GLU A 643 -23.82 27.16 -29.77
CA GLU A 643 -23.06 26.74 -30.94
C GLU A 643 -21.56 26.59 -30.62
N THR A 644 -20.99 27.43 -29.76
CA THR A 644 -19.60 27.29 -29.29
C THR A 644 -19.44 26.03 -28.45
N ILE A 645 -20.37 25.76 -27.52
CA ILE A 645 -20.38 24.53 -26.71
C ILE A 645 -20.48 23.30 -27.63
N TYR A 646 -21.44 23.29 -28.57
CA TYR A 646 -21.61 22.20 -29.52
C TYR A 646 -20.35 21.94 -30.35
N LYS A 647 -19.72 22.99 -30.91
CA LYS A 647 -18.46 22.87 -31.66
C LYS A 647 -17.31 22.35 -30.80
N GLN A 648 -17.24 22.77 -29.53
CA GLN A 648 -16.20 22.31 -28.61
C GLN A 648 -16.34 20.81 -28.32
N VAL A 649 -17.56 20.31 -28.10
CA VAL A 649 -17.83 18.87 -27.94
C VAL A 649 -17.35 18.09 -29.16
N LEU A 650 -17.71 18.52 -30.36
CA LEU A 650 -17.28 17.84 -31.59
C LEU A 650 -15.77 17.95 -31.85
N SER A 651 -15.16 19.07 -31.49
CA SER A 651 -13.70 19.22 -31.58
C SER A 651 -13.00 18.22 -30.67
N LYS A 652 -13.51 18.01 -29.46
CA LYS A 652 -12.93 17.04 -28.51
C LYS A 652 -13.15 15.60 -28.94
N GLU A 653 -14.33 15.31 -29.49
CA GLU A 653 -14.63 14.03 -30.12
C GLU A 653 -13.60 13.67 -31.20
N LYS A 654 -13.29 14.61 -32.10
CA LYS A 654 -12.28 14.39 -33.16
C LYS A 654 -10.84 14.26 -32.65
N GLU A 655 -10.48 14.99 -31.59
CA GLU A 655 -9.10 15.04 -31.09
C GLU A 655 -8.75 13.79 -30.27
N LYS A 656 -9.65 13.36 -29.37
CA LYS A 656 -9.37 12.34 -28.35
C LYS A 656 -10.49 11.32 -28.13
N GLY A 657 -11.60 11.43 -28.87
CA GLY A 657 -12.82 10.67 -28.60
C GLY A 657 -13.54 11.09 -27.33
N LEU A 658 -14.80 10.67 -27.19
CA LEU A 658 -15.66 10.93 -26.02
C LEU A 658 -15.98 9.66 -25.23
N ASN A 659 -15.20 8.60 -25.38
CA ASN A 659 -15.43 7.33 -24.70
C ASN A 659 -15.52 7.51 -23.17
N GLY A 660 -16.60 7.05 -22.57
CA GLY A 660 -16.83 7.13 -21.13
C GLY A 660 -17.13 8.54 -20.60
N TYR A 661 -17.37 9.54 -21.45
CA TYR A 661 -17.60 10.91 -20.98
C TYR A 661 -18.87 11.03 -20.14
N ILE A 662 -18.75 11.75 -19.02
CA ILE A 662 -19.86 12.26 -18.22
C ILE A 662 -20.08 13.71 -18.63
N ILE A 663 -21.19 14.01 -19.30
CA ILE A 663 -21.54 15.35 -19.79
C ILE A 663 -22.56 15.98 -18.84
N LEU A 664 -22.26 17.18 -18.35
CA LEU A 664 -23.13 17.96 -17.48
C LEU A 664 -23.84 19.08 -18.24
N ILE A 665 -25.13 19.21 -18.00
CA ILE A 665 -26.01 20.25 -18.56
C ILE A 665 -26.89 20.75 -17.41
N HIS A 666 -27.06 22.05 -17.27
CA HIS A 666 -27.93 22.59 -16.21
C HIS A 666 -29.40 22.41 -16.58
N LEU A 667 -30.22 21.90 -15.66
CA LEU A 667 -31.66 21.68 -15.89
C LEU A 667 -32.43 23.02 -15.99
N GLY A 668 -31.92 24.05 -15.31
CA GLY A 668 -32.44 25.41 -15.39
C GLY A 668 -31.31 26.42 -15.41
N THR A 669 -31.57 27.58 -16.01
CA THR A 669 -30.56 28.64 -16.20
C THR A 669 -31.18 30.02 -16.06
N ASP A 670 -30.36 31.03 -15.80
CA ASP A 670 -30.80 32.43 -15.67
C ASP A 670 -31.62 32.90 -16.89
N ASP A 671 -32.61 33.77 -16.68
CA ASP A 671 -33.48 34.29 -17.74
C ASP A 671 -32.70 35.08 -18.80
N LYS A 672 -31.58 35.69 -18.43
CA LYS A 672 -30.66 36.38 -19.36
C LYS A 672 -29.95 35.42 -20.31
N ARG A 673 -29.88 34.13 -20.00
CA ARG A 673 -29.36 33.09 -20.90
C ARG A 673 -30.46 32.74 -21.92
N THR A 674 -30.63 33.55 -22.96
CA THR A 674 -31.67 33.31 -23.98
C THR A 674 -31.32 32.17 -24.94
N ASP A 675 -30.03 31.97 -25.22
CA ASP A 675 -29.49 30.85 -26.00
C ASP A 675 -29.35 29.58 -25.13
N LYS A 676 -30.48 28.92 -24.84
CA LYS A 676 -30.51 27.73 -23.98
C LYS A 676 -29.94 26.49 -24.70
N PHE A 677 -28.86 25.92 -24.17
CA PHE A 677 -28.20 24.76 -24.79
C PHE A 677 -29.11 23.53 -24.91
N TYR A 678 -29.94 23.27 -23.90
CA TYR A 678 -30.86 22.13 -23.92
C TYR A 678 -31.94 22.21 -25.01
N LYS A 679 -32.32 23.40 -25.49
CA LYS A 679 -33.35 23.54 -26.54
C LYS A 679 -32.84 23.09 -27.91
N ASN A 680 -31.65 23.54 -28.30
CA ASN A 680 -31.13 23.36 -29.66
C ASN A 680 -29.81 22.58 -29.71
N GLY A 681 -28.91 22.84 -28.77
CA GLY A 681 -27.57 22.24 -28.74
C GLY A 681 -27.58 20.77 -28.33
N MET A 682 -28.32 20.43 -27.27
CA MET A 682 -28.35 19.07 -26.71
C MET A 682 -28.86 18.03 -27.70
N ARG A 683 -30.02 18.27 -28.33
CA ARG A 683 -30.58 17.33 -29.32
C ARG A 683 -29.66 17.17 -30.55
N LYS A 684 -29.09 18.28 -31.03
CA LYS A 684 -28.12 18.28 -32.14
C LYS A 684 -26.87 17.48 -31.79
N MET A 685 -26.35 17.65 -30.57
CA MET A 685 -25.22 16.91 -30.01
C MET A 685 -25.52 15.41 -29.94
N ILE A 686 -26.63 15.00 -29.32
CA ILE A 686 -27.02 13.59 -29.19
C ILE A 686 -27.12 12.92 -30.56
N SER A 687 -27.82 13.56 -31.51
CA SER A 687 -27.99 13.03 -32.87
C SER A 687 -26.65 12.87 -33.59
N LYS A 688 -25.75 13.85 -33.47
CA LYS A 688 -24.42 13.78 -34.08
C LYS A 688 -23.56 12.68 -33.46
N LEU A 689 -23.50 12.59 -32.13
CA LEU A 689 -22.67 11.60 -31.44
C LEU A 689 -23.18 10.16 -31.65
N ARG A 690 -24.49 9.94 -31.74
CA ARG A 690 -25.02 8.63 -32.14
C ARG A 690 -24.55 8.21 -33.54
N LYS A 691 -24.45 9.15 -34.48
CA LYS A 691 -23.91 8.87 -35.83
C LYS A 691 -22.42 8.52 -35.81
N GLU A 692 -21.66 9.01 -34.84
CA GLU A 692 -20.24 8.64 -34.63
C GLU A 692 -20.08 7.32 -33.82
N GLY A 693 -21.19 6.67 -33.48
CA GLY A 693 -21.24 5.36 -32.83
C GLY A 693 -21.27 5.39 -31.31
N TYR A 694 -21.55 6.54 -30.68
CA TYR A 694 -21.69 6.61 -29.22
C TYR A 694 -23.07 6.11 -28.76
N VAL A 695 -23.06 5.32 -27.70
CA VAL A 695 -24.25 4.92 -26.95
C VAL A 695 -24.43 5.84 -25.75
N PHE A 696 -25.66 6.27 -25.49
CA PHE A 696 -25.97 7.08 -24.32
C PHE A 696 -26.49 6.17 -23.20
N THR A 697 -25.69 6.03 -22.15
CA THR A 697 -25.88 5.04 -21.09
C THR A 697 -26.23 5.73 -19.77
N GLY A 698 -27.17 5.14 -19.03
CA GLY A 698 -27.55 5.63 -17.70
C GLY A 698 -26.37 5.55 -16.73
N LEU A 699 -26.34 6.40 -15.71
CA LEU A 699 -25.17 6.52 -14.84
C LEU A 699 -24.84 5.23 -14.09
N ALA A 700 -25.82 4.56 -13.49
CA ALA A 700 -25.57 3.32 -12.74
C ALA A 700 -24.95 2.23 -13.64
N GLU A 701 -25.53 2.01 -14.82
CA GLU A 701 -25.02 1.07 -15.82
C GLU A 701 -23.61 1.46 -16.29
N ALA A 702 -23.38 2.75 -16.58
CA ALA A 702 -22.07 3.24 -17.02
C ALA A 702 -20.98 3.12 -15.93
N LEU A 703 -21.36 3.11 -14.66
CA LEU A 703 -20.49 2.95 -13.50
C LEU A 703 -20.31 1.48 -13.08
N ASN A 704 -20.79 0.52 -13.88
CA ASN A 704 -20.60 -0.91 -13.64
C ASN A 704 -21.21 -1.38 -12.30
N ARG A 705 -22.42 -0.89 -11.98
CA ARG A 705 -23.26 -1.42 -10.89
C ARG A 705 -24.50 -2.12 -11.41
#